data_AF-A0A7C2P0U7-F1
#
_entry.id   AF-A0A7C2P0U7-F1
#
_cell.length_a   1.000
_cell.length_b   1.000
_cell.length_c   1.000
_cell.angle_alpha   90.00
_cell.angle_beta   90.00
_cell.angle_gamma   90.00
#
_symmetry.space_group_name_H-M   'P 1'
#
loop_
_entity.id
_entity.type
_entity.pdbx_description
1 polymer ?
#
loop_
_entity_poly.entity_id
_entity_poly.type
_entity_poly.pdbx_seq_one_letter_code
_entity_poly.pdbx_strand_id
1 'polypeptide(L)'
;MRMGRLVAFSLTLAIWGNVAWADELSPAAAKQLTAFDADGDGSVRLAEFVAHAGNQAAVWRRDFRLCDWNGDDRLSPAEFAACPALFPADQRGPWPDPLDDLLNKYVALFDRHWDQWDVNRNGEISQGEFVSGTLALSIPPLKTAAVKGCDPDGNGLVTREEARGVLELLLGQRSSYNRPLRENNGQVINVARFRRLDTDESGFLSPAEILTATFDSSTPAQALRILDIDRDSKVLFDEWCQAPRYAWIDPIDDFRRMDTDLNARLDSDELNRGVPPAHRLLAKYLLPGFDPDGDGSLSLAEYRLCPLGVPVVRWDKELRDANDDGRLVFEEFLHDDGQYRLLAWEYFQRLDWNADSQLDFGEFPFRTRQPDALFTIRQDGTGWRRLWQPAGYRDLESVAVSPDGQLIACVRWKRGENAMETASELCVLDREGRELHMLGSGRSPSWTPSGLSLVCRRRTQGQDLVSTVSLDGQAAIIEQFQYNAVWSPDGSKLASIGRMGLRIRDGGPGELNIIFDREGHPFGSLGEHICWSPDGRWLCLRCEGNDHKQQIVTVDAGGAELGFRIHDTMEKSLGNIAWHPRGDRIVFSKFCPERGRMQLYEFNPDRNDSPRLFPGQDPHRHNTDSCWTPDGTTLLVISGDY
;
A
#
# COMPACT_ATOMS: atom_id res chain seq x y z
N MET A 1 -1.85 46.68 -18.96
CA MET A 1 -1.89 47.30 -20.30
C MET A 1 -0.78 46.69 -21.15
N ARG A 2 -1.08 45.60 -21.87
CA ARG A 2 -0.57 45.27 -23.22
C ARG A 2 -1.09 43.89 -23.60
N MET A 3 -2.01 43.90 -24.56
CA MET A 3 -2.54 42.77 -25.31
C MET A 3 -1.42 42.09 -26.10
N GLY A 4 -1.50 40.76 -26.21
CA GLY A 4 -0.62 39.93 -27.04
C GLY A 4 -1.36 38.69 -27.56
N ARG A 5 -2.19 38.91 -28.58
CA ARG A 5 -2.73 37.98 -29.60
C ARG A 5 -2.65 36.47 -29.31
N LEU A 6 -3.82 35.87 -29.07
CA LEU A 6 -4.14 34.49 -29.47
C LEU A 6 -3.95 34.35 -30.98
N VAL A 7 -3.01 33.50 -31.40
CA VAL A 7 -2.91 33.02 -32.77
C VAL A 7 -3.75 31.76 -32.85
N ALA A 8 -4.86 31.83 -33.57
CA ALA A 8 -5.64 30.67 -33.97
C ALA A 8 -4.76 29.78 -34.87
N PHE A 9 -4.39 28.61 -34.37
CA PHE A 9 -3.81 27.56 -35.19
C PHE A 9 -4.96 26.82 -35.87
N SER A 10 -5.06 27.00 -37.17
CA SER A 10 -5.86 26.14 -38.05
C SER A 10 -5.20 24.76 -38.06
N LEU A 11 -5.76 23.81 -37.31
CA LEU A 11 -5.40 22.40 -37.36
C LEU A 11 -5.89 21.83 -38.70
N THR A 12 -4.98 21.61 -39.63
CA THR A 12 -5.17 20.66 -40.72
C THR A 12 -5.37 19.26 -40.12
N LEU A 13 -6.59 18.75 -40.24
CA LEU A 13 -6.91 17.32 -40.10
C LEU A 13 -5.98 16.51 -41.01
N ALA A 14 -5.14 15.67 -40.40
CA ALA A 14 -4.75 14.35 -40.91
C ALA A 14 -3.71 13.78 -39.94
N ILE A 15 -4.17 12.88 -39.08
CA ILE A 15 -3.56 11.63 -38.62
C ILE A 15 -4.54 11.16 -37.53
N TRP A 16 -5.62 10.51 -37.97
CA TRP A 16 -6.41 9.67 -37.08
C TRP A 16 -5.62 8.37 -36.94
N GLY A 17 -5.29 8.00 -35.71
CA GLY A 17 -4.69 6.70 -35.40
C GLY A 17 -5.59 5.59 -35.95
N ASN A 18 -4.98 4.46 -36.32
CA ASN A 18 -5.66 3.28 -36.84
C ASN A 18 -6.63 2.67 -35.81
N VAL A 19 -7.78 3.29 -35.60
CA VAL A 19 -9.03 2.58 -35.38
C VAL A 19 -9.49 2.26 -36.80
N ALA A 20 -9.49 0.98 -37.17
CA ALA A 20 -10.27 0.56 -38.32
C ALA A 20 -11.75 0.76 -37.93
N TRP A 21 -12.25 1.99 -38.08
CA TRP A 21 -13.67 2.21 -38.23
C TRP A 21 -14.04 1.28 -39.38
N ALA A 22 -14.82 0.23 -39.10
CA ALA A 22 -15.47 -0.44 -40.20
C ALA A 22 -16.33 0.66 -40.85
N ASP A 23 -15.85 1.20 -41.97
CA ASP A 23 -16.58 2.23 -42.73
C ASP A 23 -17.97 1.72 -43.16
N GLU A 24 -18.21 0.41 -43.03
CA GLU A 24 -19.49 -0.24 -43.24
C GLU A 24 -20.21 -0.54 -41.91
N LEU A 25 -21.36 0.10 -41.76
CA LEU A 25 -22.36 -0.26 -40.75
C LEU A 25 -22.72 -1.74 -40.82
N SER A 26 -23.05 -2.33 -39.66
CA SER A 26 -23.69 -3.64 -39.66
C SER A 26 -24.99 -3.58 -40.49
N PRO A 27 -25.39 -4.65 -41.19
CA PRO A 27 -26.62 -4.65 -41.99
C PRO A 27 -27.88 -4.27 -41.18
N ALA A 28 -27.88 -4.59 -39.88
CA ALA A 28 -28.95 -4.21 -38.96
C ALA A 28 -28.94 -2.70 -38.67
N ALA A 29 -27.77 -2.12 -38.38
CA ALA A 29 -27.62 -0.69 -38.13
C ALA A 29 -27.94 0.14 -39.37
N ALA A 30 -27.47 -0.27 -40.56
CA ALA A 30 -27.77 0.37 -41.83
C ALA A 30 -29.29 0.41 -42.11
N LYS A 31 -29.98 -0.71 -41.89
CA LYS A 31 -31.44 -0.80 -42.06
C LYS A 31 -32.19 0.12 -41.08
N GLN A 32 -31.76 0.19 -39.83
CA GLN A 32 -32.38 1.08 -38.85
C GLN A 32 -32.09 2.56 -39.15
N LEU A 33 -30.87 2.90 -39.56
CA LEU A 33 -30.50 4.25 -39.94
C LEU A 33 -31.44 4.79 -41.03
N THR A 34 -31.64 4.02 -42.11
CA THR A 34 -32.56 4.40 -43.19
C THR A 34 -34.02 4.51 -42.75
N ALA A 35 -34.43 3.81 -41.69
CA ALA A 35 -35.78 3.95 -41.16
C ALA A 35 -35.94 5.22 -40.31
N PHE A 36 -34.85 5.72 -39.73
CA PHE A 36 -34.82 6.88 -38.85
C PHE A 36 -34.54 8.18 -39.60
N ASP A 37 -33.68 8.13 -40.62
CA ASP A 37 -33.36 9.24 -41.53
C ASP A 37 -34.56 9.55 -42.43
N ALA A 38 -35.45 10.44 -41.96
CA ALA A 38 -36.72 10.73 -42.60
C ALA A 38 -36.58 11.72 -43.74
N ASP A 39 -35.59 12.61 -43.67
CA ASP A 39 -35.29 13.59 -44.73
C ASP A 39 -34.24 13.09 -45.76
N GLY A 40 -33.62 11.94 -45.51
CA GLY A 40 -32.71 11.26 -46.43
C GLY A 40 -31.34 11.94 -46.53
N ASP A 41 -30.95 12.72 -45.51
CA ASP A 41 -29.69 13.47 -45.51
C ASP A 41 -28.48 12.65 -45.05
N GLY A 42 -28.69 11.37 -44.68
CA GLY A 42 -27.65 10.44 -44.25
C GLY A 42 -27.26 10.57 -42.79
N SER A 43 -27.92 11.45 -42.03
CA SER A 43 -27.76 11.64 -40.58
C SER A 43 -29.12 11.54 -39.88
N VAL A 44 -29.11 11.41 -38.55
CA VAL A 44 -30.36 11.37 -37.77
C VAL A 44 -30.39 12.52 -36.78
N ARG A 45 -31.39 13.40 -36.88
CA ARG A 45 -31.61 14.50 -35.94
C ARG A 45 -32.37 14.06 -34.71
N LEU A 46 -32.30 14.86 -33.65
CA LEU A 46 -33.00 14.56 -32.39
C LEU A 46 -34.50 14.32 -32.57
N ALA A 47 -35.15 15.10 -33.43
CA ALA A 47 -36.59 14.97 -33.70
C ALA A 47 -36.93 13.62 -34.34
N GLU A 48 -36.11 13.15 -35.28
CA GLU A 48 -36.26 11.89 -35.99
C GLU A 48 -35.97 10.70 -35.07
N PHE A 49 -34.92 10.83 -34.25
CA PHE A 49 -34.54 9.85 -33.26
C PHE A 49 -35.64 9.60 -32.23
N VAL A 50 -36.16 10.67 -31.62
CA VAL A 50 -37.16 10.58 -30.55
C VAL A 50 -38.55 10.22 -31.06
N ALA A 51 -38.85 10.42 -32.36
CA ALA A 51 -40.11 10.00 -32.96
C ALA A 51 -40.37 8.49 -32.81
N HIS A 52 -39.31 7.69 -32.73
CA HIS A 52 -39.36 6.24 -32.58
C HIS A 52 -39.34 5.76 -31.11
N ALA A 53 -39.14 6.66 -30.15
CA ALA A 53 -38.86 6.31 -28.75
C ALA A 53 -40.10 5.90 -27.93
N GLY A 54 -41.31 6.18 -28.41
CA GLY A 54 -42.54 5.92 -27.65
C GLY A 54 -42.52 6.56 -26.25
N ASN A 55 -42.68 5.74 -25.20
CA ASN A 55 -42.66 6.20 -23.81
C ASN A 55 -41.24 6.45 -23.25
N GLN A 56 -40.18 6.11 -23.98
CA GLN A 56 -38.79 6.28 -23.56
C GLN A 56 -38.13 7.57 -24.10
N ALA A 57 -38.93 8.53 -24.56
CA ALA A 57 -38.44 9.75 -25.19
C ALA A 57 -37.38 10.51 -24.38
N ALA A 58 -37.46 10.54 -23.04
CA ALA A 58 -36.46 11.19 -22.20
C ALA A 58 -35.10 10.45 -22.23
N VAL A 59 -35.13 9.11 -22.10
CA VAL A 59 -33.96 8.23 -22.15
C VAL A 59 -33.26 8.32 -23.51
N TRP A 60 -34.05 8.37 -24.59
CA TRP A 60 -33.51 8.50 -25.94
C TRP A 60 -32.93 9.88 -26.23
N ARG A 61 -33.48 10.96 -25.65
CA ARG A 61 -32.86 12.29 -25.72
C ARG A 61 -31.49 12.32 -25.04
N ARG A 62 -31.36 11.67 -23.88
CA ARG A 62 -30.06 11.51 -23.22
C ARG A 62 -29.10 10.73 -24.10
N ASP A 63 -29.49 9.55 -24.59
CA ASP A 63 -28.60 8.72 -25.42
C ASP A 63 -28.21 9.40 -26.73
N PHE A 64 -29.09 10.21 -27.32
CA PHE A 64 -28.74 11.07 -28.45
C PHE A 64 -27.58 12.01 -28.09
N ARG A 65 -27.68 12.73 -26.96
CA ARG A 65 -26.61 13.63 -26.50
C ARG A 65 -25.30 12.91 -26.18
N LEU A 66 -25.37 11.68 -25.66
CA LEU A 66 -24.18 10.88 -25.38
C LEU A 66 -23.46 10.42 -26.66
N CYS A 67 -24.20 10.25 -27.75
CA CYS A 67 -23.67 9.77 -29.02
C CYS A 67 -23.31 10.88 -30.00
N ASP A 68 -23.83 12.09 -29.84
CA ASP A 68 -23.44 13.27 -30.61
C ASP A 68 -22.06 13.76 -30.12
N TRP A 69 -20.99 13.11 -30.62
CA TRP A 69 -19.63 13.34 -30.13
C TRP A 69 -19.05 14.64 -30.67
N ASN A 70 -19.47 15.07 -31.87
CA ASN A 70 -19.01 16.29 -32.49
C ASN A 70 -19.86 17.52 -32.11
N GLY A 71 -21.01 17.32 -31.46
CA GLY A 71 -21.90 18.37 -30.97
C GLY A 71 -22.63 19.11 -32.08
N ASP A 72 -22.89 18.46 -33.22
CA ASP A 72 -23.53 19.08 -34.39
C ASP A 72 -25.06 18.92 -34.44
N ASP A 73 -25.65 18.42 -33.34
CA ASP A 73 -27.08 18.11 -33.16
C ASP A 73 -27.60 17.04 -34.14
N ARG A 74 -26.71 16.18 -34.67
CA ARG A 74 -27.02 15.08 -35.58
C ARG A 74 -26.21 13.85 -35.19
N LEU A 75 -26.77 12.67 -35.45
CA LEU A 75 -26.02 11.42 -35.37
C LEU A 75 -25.56 11.04 -36.77
N SER A 76 -24.25 11.04 -36.98
CA SER A 76 -23.62 10.38 -38.12
C SER A 76 -23.88 8.87 -38.08
N PRO A 77 -23.65 8.13 -39.19
CA PRO A 77 -23.77 6.67 -39.22
C PRO A 77 -23.05 5.97 -38.06
N ALA A 78 -21.81 6.39 -37.76
CA ALA A 78 -21.00 5.79 -36.69
C ALA A 78 -21.62 6.05 -35.30
N GLU A 79 -22.01 7.29 -35.02
CA GLU A 79 -22.65 7.69 -33.75
C GLU A 79 -24.00 6.99 -33.54
N PHE A 80 -24.80 6.86 -34.61
CA PHE A 80 -26.05 6.13 -34.57
C PHE A 80 -25.85 4.65 -34.22
N ALA A 81 -24.87 3.98 -34.87
CA ALA A 81 -24.54 2.59 -34.59
C ALA A 81 -23.99 2.36 -33.18
N ALA A 82 -23.40 3.40 -32.58
CA ALA A 82 -22.89 3.37 -31.23
C ALA A 82 -23.99 3.56 -30.17
N CYS A 83 -25.23 3.88 -30.57
CA CYS A 83 -26.26 4.31 -29.63
C CYS A 83 -26.80 3.19 -28.72
N PRO A 84 -26.64 3.30 -27.38
CA PRO A 84 -27.02 2.24 -26.44
C PRO A 84 -28.54 2.19 -26.17
N ALA A 85 -29.32 3.15 -26.71
CA ALA A 85 -30.78 3.05 -26.78
C ALA A 85 -31.23 2.01 -27.82
N LEU A 86 -30.43 1.81 -28.87
CA LEU A 86 -30.77 1.01 -30.04
C LEU A 86 -30.04 -0.34 -30.04
N PHE A 87 -28.78 -0.34 -29.63
CA PHE A 87 -27.90 -1.49 -29.72
C PHE A 87 -27.39 -1.89 -28.32
N PRO A 88 -27.64 -3.14 -27.88
CA PRO A 88 -26.96 -3.67 -26.70
C PRO A 88 -25.44 -3.75 -26.95
N ALA A 89 -24.65 -3.85 -25.88
CA ALA A 89 -23.20 -3.78 -25.95
C ALA A 89 -22.56 -4.75 -26.97
N ASP A 90 -23.08 -5.96 -27.14
CA ASP A 90 -22.59 -6.97 -28.09
C ASP A 90 -22.88 -6.65 -29.57
N GLN A 91 -23.78 -5.70 -29.84
CA GLN A 91 -24.17 -5.24 -31.19
C GLN A 91 -23.81 -3.77 -31.44
N ARG A 92 -23.30 -3.08 -30.43
CA ARG A 92 -22.97 -1.66 -30.45
C ARG A 92 -21.73 -1.41 -31.32
N GLY A 93 -21.81 -0.40 -32.17
CA GLY A 93 -20.69 0.04 -33.01
C GLY A 93 -19.53 0.64 -32.19
N PRO A 94 -18.42 0.98 -32.85
CA PRO A 94 -17.25 1.57 -32.20
C PRO A 94 -17.58 2.86 -31.42
N TRP A 95 -16.96 3.03 -30.26
CA TRP A 95 -17.03 4.20 -29.40
C TRP A 95 -15.65 4.85 -29.26
N PRO A 96 -15.52 6.18 -29.35
CA PRO A 96 -14.28 6.88 -29.05
C PRO A 96 -13.80 6.56 -27.64
N ASP A 97 -12.52 6.22 -27.46
CA ASP A 97 -11.96 5.97 -26.13
C ASP A 97 -11.10 7.13 -25.65
N PRO A 98 -11.40 7.76 -24.50
CA PRO A 98 -10.59 8.87 -23.98
C PRO A 98 -9.14 8.47 -23.62
N LEU A 99 -8.86 7.17 -23.44
CA LEU A 99 -7.48 6.72 -23.27
C LEU A 99 -6.66 6.80 -24.56
N ASP A 100 -7.30 6.83 -25.74
CA ASP A 100 -6.59 6.98 -27.01
C ASP A 100 -5.99 8.36 -27.16
N ASP A 101 -6.70 9.40 -26.73
CA ASP A 101 -6.18 10.77 -26.70
C ASP A 101 -4.95 10.86 -25.80
N LEU A 102 -5.02 10.18 -24.65
CA LEU A 102 -3.90 10.10 -23.71
C LEU A 102 -2.71 9.33 -24.29
N LEU A 103 -2.96 8.20 -24.96
CA LEU A 103 -1.92 7.44 -25.66
C LEU A 103 -1.27 8.27 -26.77
N ASN A 104 -2.08 8.94 -27.59
CA ASN A 104 -1.61 9.77 -28.70
C ASN A 104 -0.75 10.95 -28.20
N LYS A 105 -1.08 11.54 -27.05
CA LYS A 105 -0.24 12.55 -26.37
C LYS A 105 1.18 12.03 -26.11
N TYR A 106 1.32 10.79 -25.63
CA TYR A 106 2.62 10.19 -25.31
C TYR A 106 3.35 9.64 -26.54
N VAL A 107 2.63 9.07 -27.52
CA VAL A 107 3.20 8.66 -28.80
C VAL A 107 3.79 9.87 -29.52
N ALA A 108 3.06 10.99 -29.60
CA ALA A 108 3.57 12.23 -30.18
C ALA A 108 4.78 12.81 -29.41
N LEU A 109 4.92 12.50 -28.12
CA LEU A 109 6.13 12.82 -27.37
C LEU A 109 7.30 11.93 -27.82
N PHE A 110 7.10 10.61 -27.93
CA PHE A 110 8.13 9.70 -28.42
C PHE A 110 8.57 10.06 -29.84
N ASP A 111 7.64 10.32 -30.75
CA ASP A 111 7.94 10.67 -32.15
C ASP A 111 8.81 11.93 -32.26
N ARG A 112 8.58 12.94 -31.40
CA ARG A 112 9.39 14.17 -31.37
C ARG A 112 10.84 13.93 -30.96
N HIS A 113 11.10 12.87 -30.19
CA HIS A 113 12.44 12.54 -29.68
C HIS A 113 13.07 11.33 -30.37
N TRP A 114 12.34 10.64 -31.25
CA TRP A 114 12.75 9.38 -31.87
C TRP A 114 14.12 9.50 -32.56
N ASP A 115 14.29 10.51 -33.41
CA ASP A 115 15.54 10.74 -34.16
C ASP A 115 16.73 11.11 -33.24
N GLN A 116 16.48 11.55 -32.00
CA GLN A 116 17.53 11.82 -31.01
C GLN A 116 17.93 10.54 -30.28
N TRP A 117 17.02 9.58 -30.15
CA TRP A 117 17.26 8.28 -29.53
C TRP A 117 17.92 7.32 -30.51
N ASP A 118 17.62 7.42 -31.80
CA ASP A 118 18.32 6.70 -32.88
C ASP A 118 19.70 7.32 -33.17
N VAL A 119 20.64 7.11 -32.24
CA VAL A 119 21.99 7.69 -32.32
C VAL A 119 22.75 7.16 -33.52
N ASN A 120 22.55 5.89 -33.85
CA ASN A 120 23.24 5.21 -34.95
C ASN A 120 22.57 5.44 -36.33
N ARG A 121 21.36 6.02 -36.36
CA ARG A 121 20.57 6.39 -37.55
C ARG A 121 20.24 5.22 -38.48
N ASN A 122 20.03 4.04 -37.92
CA ASN A 122 19.64 2.85 -38.68
C ASN A 122 18.12 2.71 -38.85
N GLY A 123 17.31 3.60 -38.24
CA GLY A 123 15.85 3.56 -38.27
C GLY A 123 15.21 2.75 -37.14
N GLU A 124 15.99 2.13 -36.24
CA GLU A 124 15.56 1.28 -35.13
C GLU A 124 16.36 1.63 -33.87
N ILE A 125 15.70 1.89 -32.74
CA ILE A 125 16.41 2.22 -31.50
C ILE A 125 16.71 0.94 -30.72
N SER A 126 17.93 0.79 -30.21
CA SER A 126 18.24 -0.30 -29.28
C SER A 126 17.48 -0.13 -27.95
N GLN A 127 17.29 -1.22 -27.21
CA GLN A 127 16.70 -1.14 -25.87
C GLN A 127 17.42 -0.13 -24.96
N GLY A 128 18.75 -0.05 -25.04
CA GLY A 128 19.55 0.89 -24.25
C GLY A 128 19.31 2.36 -24.63
N GLU A 129 19.14 2.63 -25.94
CA GLU A 129 18.79 3.95 -26.45
C GLU A 129 17.37 4.36 -26.02
N PHE A 130 16.41 3.43 -26.09
CA PHE A 130 15.04 3.67 -25.63
C PHE A 130 14.98 4.00 -24.13
N VAL A 131 15.67 3.22 -23.29
CA VAL A 131 15.73 3.46 -21.83
C VAL A 131 16.43 4.79 -21.52
N SER A 132 17.56 5.07 -22.17
CA SER A 132 18.28 6.33 -21.97
C SER A 132 17.46 7.54 -22.43
N GLY A 133 16.75 7.40 -23.55
CA GLY A 133 15.88 8.42 -24.12
C GLY A 133 14.67 8.73 -23.23
N THR A 134 13.99 7.70 -22.74
CA THR A 134 12.85 7.84 -21.82
C THR A 134 13.26 8.42 -20.47
N LEU A 135 14.43 8.07 -19.94
CA LEU A 135 15.01 8.71 -18.75
C LEU A 135 15.19 10.22 -18.92
N ALA A 136 15.55 10.68 -20.13
CA ALA A 136 15.76 12.09 -20.44
C ALA A 136 14.46 12.91 -20.50
N LEU A 137 13.30 12.28 -20.75
CA LEU A 137 12.01 12.97 -20.85
C LEU A 137 11.52 13.59 -19.53
N SER A 138 12.19 13.31 -18.40
CA SER A 138 11.84 13.83 -17.08
C SER A 138 10.41 13.51 -16.62
N ILE A 139 9.77 12.51 -17.22
CA ILE A 139 8.45 12.00 -16.83
C ILE A 139 8.68 10.82 -15.86
N PRO A 140 8.39 10.97 -14.55
CA PRO A 140 8.72 9.97 -13.53
C PRO A 140 8.33 8.52 -13.86
N PRO A 141 7.11 8.20 -14.35
CA PRO A 141 6.74 6.81 -14.67
C PRO A 141 7.56 6.18 -15.79
N LEU A 142 8.16 6.96 -16.69
CA LEU A 142 8.96 6.45 -17.80
C LEU A 142 10.42 6.16 -17.40
N LYS A 143 10.87 6.63 -16.22
CA LYS A 143 12.25 6.42 -15.74
C LYS A 143 12.53 5.00 -15.26
N THR A 144 11.54 4.34 -14.67
CA THR A 144 11.69 3.04 -13.99
C THR A 144 11.06 1.88 -14.77
N ALA A 145 10.05 2.15 -15.60
CA ALA A 145 9.25 1.12 -16.25
C ALA A 145 9.76 0.68 -17.64
N ALA A 146 10.62 1.47 -18.30
CA ALA A 146 10.97 1.32 -19.72
C ALA A 146 11.78 0.05 -20.09
N VAL A 147 12.14 -0.80 -19.13
CA VAL A 147 13.02 -1.96 -19.38
C VAL A 147 12.24 -3.27 -19.60
N LYS A 148 11.06 -3.44 -18.96
CA LYS A 148 10.38 -4.75 -18.94
C LYS A 148 9.30 -4.81 -20.02
N GLY A 149 9.55 -5.59 -21.08
CA GLY A 149 8.59 -5.85 -22.16
C GLY A 149 8.59 -4.83 -23.30
N CYS A 150 9.61 -3.97 -23.38
CA CYS A 150 9.79 -3.03 -24.50
C CYS A 150 10.29 -3.69 -25.79
N ASP A 151 10.78 -4.92 -25.69
CA ASP A 151 11.21 -5.76 -26.81
C ASP A 151 10.60 -7.17 -26.62
N PRO A 152 9.36 -7.37 -27.08
CA PRO A 152 8.66 -8.65 -26.94
C PRO A 152 9.22 -9.74 -27.87
N ASP A 153 9.88 -9.41 -28.98
CA ASP A 153 10.43 -10.40 -29.92
C ASP A 153 11.88 -10.84 -29.57
N GLY A 154 12.53 -10.10 -28.67
CA GLY A 154 13.85 -10.39 -28.12
C GLY A 154 14.99 -10.09 -29.08
N ASN A 155 14.78 -9.26 -30.10
CA ASN A 155 15.77 -8.94 -31.13
C ASN A 155 16.81 -7.89 -30.68
N GLY A 156 16.62 -7.28 -29.50
CA GLY A 156 17.49 -6.25 -28.90
C GLY A 156 17.20 -4.82 -29.36
N LEU A 157 16.19 -4.64 -30.20
CA LEU A 157 15.74 -3.40 -30.80
C LEU A 157 14.30 -3.08 -30.34
N VAL A 158 13.90 -1.83 -30.52
CA VAL A 158 12.57 -1.34 -30.17
C VAL A 158 12.06 -0.53 -31.36
N THR A 159 11.01 -1.06 -31.98
CA THR A 159 10.25 -0.41 -33.06
C THR A 159 9.28 0.63 -32.48
N ARG A 160 8.70 1.49 -33.35
CA ARG A 160 7.66 2.44 -32.91
C ARG A 160 6.42 1.72 -32.40
N GLU A 161 6.09 0.60 -33.02
CA GLU A 161 4.99 -0.28 -32.65
C GLU A 161 5.21 -0.86 -31.24
N GLU A 162 6.42 -1.32 -30.94
CA GLU A 162 6.77 -1.83 -29.61
C GLU A 162 6.79 -0.72 -28.55
N ALA A 163 7.35 0.45 -28.89
CA ALA A 163 7.32 1.61 -28.01
C ALA A 163 5.88 2.08 -27.72
N ARG A 164 4.98 2.03 -28.70
CA ARG A 164 3.54 2.24 -28.50
C ARG A 164 2.95 1.15 -27.60
N GLY A 165 3.29 -0.11 -27.80
CA GLY A 165 2.85 -1.22 -26.95
C GLY A 165 3.24 -1.04 -25.47
N VAL A 166 4.41 -0.48 -25.19
CA VAL A 166 4.82 -0.10 -23.82
C VAL A 166 3.89 0.98 -23.25
N LEU A 167 3.56 2.02 -24.02
CA LEU A 167 2.65 3.06 -23.57
C LEU A 167 1.22 2.50 -23.33
N GLU A 168 0.74 1.62 -24.21
CA GLU A 168 -0.55 0.93 -24.06
C GLU A 168 -0.59 0.09 -22.78
N LEU A 169 0.50 -0.61 -22.46
CA LEU A 169 0.63 -1.35 -21.20
C LEU A 169 0.61 -0.39 -20.01
N LEU A 170 1.43 0.66 -20.01
CA LEU A 170 1.54 1.58 -18.87
C LEU A 170 0.27 2.42 -18.62
N LEU A 171 -0.54 2.64 -19.66
CA LEU A 171 -1.83 3.32 -19.59
C LEU A 171 -3.00 2.38 -19.27
N GLY A 172 -2.77 1.07 -19.16
CA GLY A 172 -3.82 0.10 -18.88
C GLY A 172 -4.77 -0.16 -20.05
N GLN A 173 -4.35 0.14 -21.28
CA GLN A 173 -5.07 -0.30 -22.48
C GLN A 173 -4.73 -1.76 -22.85
N ARG A 174 -3.57 -2.25 -22.39
CA ARG A 174 -3.07 -3.59 -22.70
C ARG A 174 -2.59 -4.30 -21.44
N SER A 175 -2.78 -5.61 -21.37
CA SER A 175 -2.27 -6.45 -20.29
C SER A 175 -0.78 -6.79 -20.49
N SER A 176 -0.14 -7.31 -19.44
CA SER A 176 1.23 -7.86 -19.52
C SER A 176 1.36 -9.07 -20.46
N TYR A 177 0.24 -9.70 -20.83
CA TYR A 177 0.17 -10.80 -21.79
C TYR A 177 -0.12 -10.33 -23.23
N ASN A 178 0.10 -9.03 -23.51
CA ASN A 178 -0.10 -8.43 -24.83
C ASN A 178 -1.56 -8.47 -25.32
N ARG A 179 -2.54 -8.50 -24.41
CA ARG A 179 -3.97 -8.52 -24.72
C ARG A 179 -4.60 -7.13 -24.56
N PRO A 180 -5.41 -6.65 -25.53
CA PRO A 180 -6.24 -5.45 -25.33
C PRO A 180 -7.20 -5.63 -24.16
N LEU A 181 -7.33 -4.61 -23.32
CA LEU A 181 -8.22 -4.60 -22.15
C LEU A 181 -9.55 -3.87 -22.42
N ARG A 182 -9.75 -3.39 -23.65
CA ARG A 182 -10.86 -2.55 -24.07
C ARG A 182 -11.31 -2.98 -25.45
N GLU A 183 -12.61 -3.02 -25.67
CA GLU A 183 -13.22 -3.34 -26.95
C GLU A 183 -13.74 -2.09 -27.62
N ASN A 184 -13.82 -2.14 -28.95
CA ASN A 184 -14.28 -1.00 -29.74
C ASN A 184 -15.72 -0.60 -29.36
N ASN A 185 -16.55 -1.54 -28.92
CA ASN A 185 -17.91 -1.24 -28.48
C ASN A 185 -17.98 -0.48 -27.13
N GLY A 186 -16.87 -0.17 -26.48
CA GLY A 186 -16.79 0.55 -25.22
C GLY A 186 -16.80 -0.32 -23.96
N GLN A 187 -16.89 -1.65 -24.09
CA GLN A 187 -16.72 -2.57 -22.96
C GLN A 187 -15.26 -2.65 -22.53
N VAL A 188 -15.03 -2.84 -21.23
CA VAL A 188 -13.68 -2.92 -20.65
C VAL A 188 -13.54 -4.11 -19.72
N ILE A 189 -12.35 -4.70 -19.69
CA ILE A 189 -12.02 -5.83 -18.81
C ILE A 189 -11.71 -5.32 -17.41
N ASN A 190 -12.39 -5.89 -16.42
CA ASN A 190 -12.21 -5.60 -15.01
C ASN A 190 -11.04 -6.42 -14.43
N VAL A 191 -9.82 -5.97 -14.70
CA VAL A 191 -8.58 -6.58 -14.18
C VAL A 191 -8.50 -6.47 -12.66
N ALA A 192 -8.98 -5.36 -12.09
CA ALA A 192 -9.02 -5.15 -10.64
C ALA A 192 -9.84 -6.24 -9.92
N ARG A 193 -10.94 -6.71 -10.51
CA ARG A 193 -11.74 -7.82 -9.98
C ARG A 193 -10.97 -9.13 -10.02
N PHE A 194 -10.27 -9.45 -11.10
CA PHE A 194 -9.43 -10.64 -11.17
C PHE A 194 -8.38 -10.62 -10.04
N ARG A 195 -7.64 -9.52 -9.90
CA ARG A 195 -6.66 -9.32 -8.82
C ARG A 195 -7.26 -9.31 -7.41
N ARG A 196 -8.54 -8.98 -7.27
CA ARG A 196 -9.23 -9.03 -5.96
C ARG A 196 -9.54 -10.47 -5.55
N LEU A 197 -9.83 -11.32 -6.53
CA LEU A 197 -10.10 -12.74 -6.30
C LEU A 197 -8.83 -13.55 -6.12
N ASP A 198 -7.74 -13.16 -6.79
CA ASP A 198 -6.38 -13.72 -6.59
C ASP A 198 -5.78 -13.18 -5.29
N THR A 199 -6.11 -13.84 -4.18
CA THR A 199 -5.75 -13.41 -2.82
C THR A 199 -4.35 -13.81 -2.43
N ASP A 200 -3.81 -14.89 -3.01
CA ASP A 200 -2.45 -15.35 -2.78
C ASP A 200 -1.44 -14.81 -3.81
N GLU A 201 -1.91 -14.00 -4.77
CA GLU A 201 -1.12 -13.35 -5.82
C GLU A 201 -0.36 -14.39 -6.68
N SER A 202 -0.96 -15.56 -6.88
CA SER A 202 -0.38 -16.66 -7.66
C SER A 202 -0.46 -16.44 -9.17
N GLY A 203 -1.24 -15.45 -9.64
CA GLY A 203 -1.43 -15.11 -11.05
C GLY A 203 -2.53 -15.94 -11.74
N PHE A 204 -3.26 -16.77 -11.01
CA PHE A 204 -4.42 -17.53 -11.47
C PHE A 204 -5.44 -17.65 -10.33
N LEU A 205 -6.72 -17.87 -10.65
CA LEU A 205 -7.72 -18.09 -9.60
C LEU A 205 -7.85 -19.58 -9.30
N SER A 206 -7.62 -19.94 -8.05
CA SER A 206 -7.86 -21.28 -7.54
C SER A 206 -9.36 -21.54 -7.31
N PRO A 207 -9.79 -22.81 -7.23
CA PRO A 207 -11.16 -23.14 -6.87
C PRO A 207 -11.58 -22.59 -5.49
N ALA A 208 -10.65 -22.52 -4.53
CA ALA A 208 -10.94 -22.00 -3.19
C ALA A 208 -11.29 -20.50 -3.23
N GLU A 209 -10.55 -19.73 -4.03
CA GLU A 209 -10.81 -18.30 -4.23
C GLU A 209 -12.13 -18.05 -4.94
N ILE A 210 -12.39 -18.78 -6.03
CA ILE A 210 -13.67 -18.63 -6.75
C ILE A 210 -14.85 -19.03 -5.86
N LEU A 211 -14.74 -20.11 -5.08
CA LEU A 211 -15.83 -20.62 -4.24
C LEU A 211 -16.19 -19.69 -3.07
N THR A 212 -15.26 -18.83 -2.64
CA THR A 212 -15.48 -17.83 -1.59
C THR A 212 -15.95 -16.48 -2.13
N ALA A 213 -15.91 -16.29 -3.45
CA ALA A 213 -16.32 -15.07 -4.12
C ALA A 213 -17.85 -14.91 -4.21
N THR A 214 -18.29 -13.66 -4.37
CA THR A 214 -19.69 -13.33 -4.66
C THR A 214 -19.86 -12.96 -6.14
N PHE A 215 -20.83 -13.59 -6.80
CA PHE A 215 -21.21 -13.30 -8.17
C PHE A 215 -22.69 -12.89 -8.21
N ASP A 216 -23.00 -11.84 -8.97
CA ASP A 216 -24.32 -11.20 -8.94
C ASP A 216 -25.45 -12.10 -9.46
N SER A 217 -25.12 -13.14 -10.22
CA SER A 217 -26.12 -13.86 -11.01
C SER A 217 -25.81 -15.34 -11.27
N SER A 218 -24.86 -15.91 -10.53
CA SER A 218 -24.52 -17.34 -10.55
C SER A 218 -23.98 -17.79 -9.20
N THR A 219 -24.05 -19.08 -8.92
CA THR A 219 -23.36 -19.62 -7.74
C THR A 219 -21.87 -19.74 -8.01
N PRO A 220 -21.00 -19.66 -6.99
CA PRO A 220 -19.55 -19.81 -7.18
C PRO A 220 -19.15 -21.09 -7.91
N ALA A 221 -19.85 -22.20 -7.63
CA ALA A 221 -19.64 -23.47 -8.33
C ALA A 221 -20.07 -23.45 -9.81
N GLN A 222 -21.06 -22.64 -10.18
CA GLN A 222 -21.41 -22.41 -11.58
C GLN A 222 -20.38 -21.52 -12.27
N ALA A 223 -19.90 -20.47 -11.59
CA ALA A 223 -18.86 -19.60 -12.10
C ALA A 223 -17.58 -20.38 -12.40
N LEU A 224 -17.11 -21.22 -11.47
CA LEU A 224 -15.94 -22.06 -11.66
C LEU A 224 -16.04 -22.91 -12.94
N ARG A 225 -17.20 -23.57 -13.18
CA ARG A 225 -17.40 -24.39 -14.38
C ARG A 225 -17.39 -23.62 -15.70
N ILE A 226 -17.66 -22.31 -15.66
CA ILE A 226 -17.68 -21.45 -16.84
C ILE A 226 -16.29 -20.83 -17.07
N LEU A 227 -15.62 -20.48 -15.97
CA LEU A 227 -14.33 -19.79 -15.99
C LEU A 227 -13.15 -20.73 -16.24
N ASP A 228 -13.20 -21.96 -15.71
CA ASP A 228 -12.18 -23.01 -15.91
C ASP A 228 -12.48 -23.77 -17.21
N ILE A 229 -12.00 -23.22 -18.33
CA ILE A 229 -12.36 -23.67 -19.69
C ILE A 229 -11.65 -24.98 -20.00
N ASP A 230 -10.35 -25.07 -19.67
CA ASP A 230 -9.55 -26.26 -19.93
C ASP A 230 -9.64 -27.33 -18.83
N ARG A 231 -10.22 -26.98 -17.67
CA ARG A 231 -10.47 -27.85 -16.51
C ARG A 231 -9.20 -28.31 -15.80
N ASP A 232 -8.15 -27.50 -15.83
CA ASP A 232 -6.91 -27.75 -15.09
C ASP A 232 -6.98 -27.31 -13.62
N SER A 233 -8.13 -26.79 -13.18
CA SER A 233 -8.36 -26.23 -11.85
C SER A 233 -7.58 -24.94 -11.56
N LYS A 234 -7.21 -24.18 -12.59
CA LYS A 234 -6.60 -22.85 -12.48
C LYS A 234 -7.21 -21.93 -13.52
N VAL A 235 -8.00 -20.96 -13.07
CA VAL A 235 -8.53 -19.97 -14.02
C VAL A 235 -7.47 -18.93 -14.31
N LEU A 236 -6.85 -19.01 -15.48
CA LEU A 236 -5.90 -18.02 -15.96
C LEU A 236 -6.61 -16.73 -16.38
N PHE A 237 -5.87 -15.62 -16.42
CA PHE A 237 -6.41 -14.33 -16.84
C PHE A 237 -7.03 -14.39 -18.26
N ASP A 238 -6.45 -15.20 -19.17
CA ASP A 238 -6.99 -15.34 -20.51
C ASP A 238 -8.32 -16.08 -20.60
N GLU A 239 -8.54 -17.05 -19.72
CA GLU A 239 -9.82 -17.75 -19.58
C GLU A 239 -10.87 -16.84 -18.93
N TRP A 240 -10.46 -16.10 -17.89
CA TRP A 240 -11.30 -15.09 -17.25
C TRP A 240 -11.89 -14.11 -18.29
N CYS A 241 -11.03 -13.56 -19.15
CA CYS A 241 -11.44 -12.62 -20.19
C CYS A 241 -12.39 -13.24 -21.26
N GLN A 242 -12.42 -14.56 -21.42
CA GLN A 242 -13.36 -15.23 -22.32
C GLN A 242 -14.77 -15.38 -21.73
N ALA A 243 -14.99 -14.93 -20.49
CA ALA A 243 -16.29 -14.96 -19.84
C ALA A 243 -16.87 -13.54 -19.65
N PRO A 244 -17.53 -12.96 -20.68
CA PRO A 244 -18.14 -11.62 -20.67
C PRO A 244 -18.84 -11.24 -19.37
N ARG A 245 -19.67 -12.16 -18.86
CA ARG A 245 -20.51 -11.93 -17.68
C ARG A 245 -19.75 -11.71 -16.37
N TYR A 246 -18.49 -12.13 -16.29
CA TYR A 246 -17.67 -12.02 -15.07
C TYR A 246 -16.56 -10.99 -15.20
N ALA A 247 -15.89 -11.01 -16.36
CA ALA A 247 -14.69 -10.22 -16.58
C ALA A 247 -14.96 -8.82 -17.12
N TRP A 248 -16.09 -8.58 -17.77
CA TRP A 248 -16.33 -7.34 -18.50
C TRP A 248 -17.32 -6.46 -17.77
N ILE A 249 -17.09 -5.15 -17.86
CA ILE A 249 -18.05 -4.12 -17.48
C ILE A 249 -18.33 -3.23 -18.68
N ASP A 250 -19.47 -2.54 -18.65
CA ASP A 250 -19.84 -1.54 -19.64
C ASP A 250 -19.93 -0.17 -18.94
N PRO A 251 -18.85 0.64 -18.96
CA PRO A 251 -18.85 1.97 -18.36
C PRO A 251 -19.94 2.89 -18.93
N ILE A 252 -20.39 2.67 -20.17
CA ILE A 252 -21.45 3.47 -20.79
C ILE A 252 -22.80 3.14 -20.13
N ASP A 253 -23.09 1.85 -19.92
CA ASP A 253 -24.30 1.44 -19.20
C ASP A 253 -24.26 1.78 -17.70
N ASP A 254 -23.09 1.71 -17.08
CA ASP A 254 -22.90 2.20 -15.71
C ASP A 254 -23.21 3.69 -15.60
N PHE A 255 -22.69 4.50 -16.52
CA PHE A 255 -23.00 5.93 -16.59
C PHE A 255 -24.50 6.17 -16.76
N ARG A 256 -25.14 5.50 -17.74
CA ARG A 256 -26.58 5.62 -18.03
C ARG A 256 -27.46 5.23 -16.85
N ARG A 257 -27.00 4.30 -16.01
CA ARG A 257 -27.69 3.87 -14.79
C ARG A 257 -27.59 4.89 -13.66
N MET A 258 -26.47 5.63 -13.61
CA MET A 258 -26.23 6.64 -12.57
C MET A 258 -26.84 8.00 -12.92
N ASP A 259 -26.92 8.34 -14.21
CA ASP A 259 -27.62 9.52 -14.74
C ASP A 259 -29.14 9.34 -14.59
N THR A 260 -29.66 9.77 -13.45
CA THR A 260 -31.05 9.59 -13.04
C THR A 260 -31.96 10.73 -13.49
N ASP A 261 -31.41 11.94 -13.65
CA ASP A 261 -32.15 13.08 -14.17
C ASP A 261 -32.14 13.15 -15.71
N LEU A 262 -31.36 12.26 -16.36
CA LEU A 262 -31.25 12.08 -17.81
C LEU A 262 -30.67 13.30 -18.52
N ASN A 263 -29.75 14.01 -17.85
CA ASN A 263 -29.11 15.20 -18.39
C ASN A 263 -27.85 14.89 -19.24
N ALA A 264 -27.41 13.62 -19.28
CA ALA A 264 -26.20 13.12 -19.96
C ALA A 264 -24.87 13.52 -19.29
N ARG A 265 -24.91 13.83 -17.99
CA ARG A 265 -23.79 14.16 -17.11
C ARG A 265 -23.98 13.42 -15.78
N LEU A 266 -22.93 13.36 -14.96
CA LEU A 266 -23.01 12.81 -13.60
C LEU A 266 -22.55 13.85 -12.59
N ASP A 267 -23.47 14.31 -11.75
CA ASP A 267 -23.10 15.16 -10.61
C ASP A 267 -22.54 14.33 -9.43
N SER A 268 -22.09 15.03 -8.39
CA SER A 268 -21.53 14.39 -7.18
C SER A 268 -22.55 13.46 -6.48
N ASP A 269 -23.82 13.81 -6.51
CA ASP A 269 -24.91 13.11 -5.83
C ASP A 269 -25.26 11.80 -6.55
N GLU A 270 -25.37 11.86 -7.88
CA GLU A 270 -25.55 10.72 -8.77
C GLU A 270 -24.38 9.75 -8.67
N LEU A 271 -23.15 10.26 -8.73
CA LEU A 271 -21.95 9.44 -8.58
C LEU A 271 -21.93 8.73 -7.20
N ASN A 272 -22.14 9.47 -6.11
CA ASN A 272 -22.09 8.91 -4.75
C ASN A 272 -23.17 7.84 -4.48
N ARG A 273 -24.38 8.00 -5.06
CA ARG A 273 -25.47 7.01 -4.92
C ARG A 273 -25.32 5.84 -5.88
N GLY A 274 -24.79 6.11 -7.07
CA GLY A 274 -24.72 5.20 -8.20
C GLY A 274 -23.60 4.17 -8.14
N VAL A 275 -22.49 4.51 -7.47
CA VAL A 275 -21.35 3.60 -7.32
C VAL A 275 -21.55 2.55 -6.20
N PRO A 276 -20.92 1.37 -6.33
CA PRO A 276 -20.91 0.36 -5.26
C PRO A 276 -20.35 0.92 -3.93
N PRO A 277 -20.78 0.40 -2.76
CA PRO A 277 -20.32 0.88 -1.46
C PRO A 277 -18.81 0.97 -1.30
N ALA A 278 -18.06 0.02 -1.88
CA ALA A 278 -16.60 -0.01 -1.84
C ALA A 278 -15.93 1.19 -2.54
N HIS A 279 -16.61 1.84 -3.48
CA HIS A 279 -16.05 2.96 -4.26
C HIS A 279 -16.60 4.33 -3.83
N ARG A 280 -17.51 4.39 -2.84
CA ARG A 280 -18.12 5.65 -2.40
C ARG A 280 -17.11 6.63 -1.79
N LEU A 281 -16.07 6.13 -1.15
CA LEU A 281 -15.02 7.01 -0.61
C LEU A 281 -14.24 7.65 -1.76
N LEU A 282 -13.81 6.84 -2.74
CA LEU A 282 -13.11 7.30 -3.93
C LEU A 282 -13.94 8.31 -4.73
N ALA A 283 -15.23 8.04 -4.96
CA ALA A 283 -16.13 8.87 -5.76
C ALA A 283 -16.17 10.35 -5.33
N LYS A 284 -15.98 10.62 -4.03
CA LYS A 284 -15.95 12.00 -3.48
C LYS A 284 -14.81 12.85 -4.02
N TYR A 285 -13.72 12.22 -4.47
CA TYR A 285 -12.51 12.88 -4.93
C TYR A 285 -12.38 12.91 -6.45
N LEU A 286 -13.22 12.14 -7.15
CA LEU A 286 -13.12 12.03 -8.61
C LEU A 286 -13.57 13.30 -9.31
N LEU A 287 -14.68 13.90 -8.88
CA LEU A 287 -15.26 15.03 -9.60
C LEU A 287 -14.25 16.18 -9.77
N PRO A 288 -13.59 16.71 -8.73
CA PRO A 288 -12.74 17.88 -8.95
C PRO A 288 -11.39 17.55 -9.62
N GLY A 289 -10.96 16.28 -9.67
CA GLY A 289 -9.78 15.87 -10.46
C GLY A 289 -10.08 15.47 -11.91
N PHE A 290 -11.35 15.16 -12.23
CA PHE A 290 -11.75 14.66 -13.55
C PHE A 290 -12.78 15.55 -14.25
N ASP A 291 -13.02 16.75 -13.73
CA ASP A 291 -13.83 17.83 -14.33
C ASP A 291 -12.91 19.00 -14.79
N PRO A 292 -12.15 18.82 -15.90
CA PRO A 292 -11.27 19.86 -16.43
C PRO A 292 -12.00 21.09 -17.00
N ASP A 293 -13.26 20.96 -17.42
CA ASP A 293 -14.04 22.08 -17.94
C ASP A 293 -14.76 22.88 -16.83
N GLY A 294 -14.81 22.32 -15.61
CA GLY A 294 -15.28 22.97 -14.39
C GLY A 294 -16.79 23.13 -14.34
N ASP A 295 -17.53 22.28 -15.05
CA ASP A 295 -18.99 22.36 -15.13
C ASP A 295 -19.71 21.78 -13.90
N GLY A 296 -18.95 21.18 -12.98
CA GLY A 296 -19.45 20.61 -11.73
C GLY A 296 -20.02 19.19 -11.89
N SER A 297 -19.74 18.52 -13.01
CA SER A 297 -20.22 17.18 -13.33
C SER A 297 -19.19 16.41 -14.17
N LEU A 298 -19.41 15.11 -14.34
CA LEU A 298 -18.62 14.30 -15.26
C LEU A 298 -19.42 14.02 -16.53
N SER A 299 -18.87 14.38 -17.68
CA SER A 299 -19.26 13.82 -18.97
C SER A 299 -18.92 12.33 -19.06
N LEU A 300 -19.49 11.64 -20.04
CA LEU A 300 -19.20 10.22 -20.27
C LEU A 300 -17.72 9.97 -20.60
N ALA A 301 -17.07 10.89 -21.31
CA ALA A 301 -15.64 10.80 -21.61
C ALA A 301 -14.79 10.90 -20.34
N GLU A 302 -15.10 11.85 -19.45
CA GLU A 302 -14.40 12.02 -18.18
C GLU A 302 -14.62 10.83 -17.24
N TYR A 303 -15.85 10.33 -17.15
CA TYR A 303 -16.17 9.13 -16.39
C TYR A 303 -15.39 7.90 -16.90
N ARG A 304 -15.31 7.71 -18.22
CA ARG A 304 -14.56 6.60 -18.84
C ARG A 304 -13.04 6.70 -18.67
N LEU A 305 -12.52 7.88 -18.32
CA LEU A 305 -11.10 8.10 -18.03
C LEU A 305 -10.78 8.00 -16.53
N CYS A 306 -11.76 8.20 -15.65
CA CYS A 306 -11.54 8.16 -14.21
C CYS A 306 -11.27 6.72 -13.68
N PRO A 307 -10.74 6.57 -12.45
CA PRO A 307 -10.52 5.28 -11.78
C PRO A 307 -11.67 4.27 -11.83
N LEU A 308 -12.93 4.72 -11.93
CA LEU A 308 -14.10 3.84 -12.04
C LEU A 308 -14.33 3.31 -13.45
N GLY A 309 -13.99 4.10 -14.48
CA GLY A 309 -14.10 3.73 -15.89
C GLY A 309 -12.90 2.95 -16.43
N VAL A 310 -11.80 2.90 -15.68
CA VAL A 310 -10.58 2.15 -16.02
C VAL A 310 -10.25 1.15 -14.89
N PRO A 311 -10.97 0.01 -14.81
CA PRO A 311 -10.91 -0.94 -13.69
C PRO A 311 -9.67 -1.85 -13.74
N VAL A 312 -8.49 -1.26 -13.90
CA VAL A 312 -7.20 -1.99 -13.99
C VAL A 312 -6.42 -1.99 -12.68
N VAL A 313 -6.76 -1.08 -11.76
CA VAL A 313 -6.15 -0.92 -10.44
C VAL A 313 -7.19 -1.15 -9.34
N ARG A 314 -6.78 -1.80 -8.23
CA ARG A 314 -7.65 -2.03 -7.05
C ARG A 314 -7.77 -0.79 -6.18
N TRP A 315 -8.54 0.20 -6.63
CA TRP A 315 -8.81 1.45 -5.89
C TRP A 315 -9.67 1.26 -4.63
N ASP A 316 -10.20 0.06 -4.39
CA ASP A 316 -10.82 -0.34 -3.12
C ASP A 316 -9.80 -0.63 -2.01
N LYS A 317 -8.53 -0.80 -2.35
CA LYS A 317 -7.43 -0.94 -1.39
C LYS A 317 -6.97 0.45 -0.98
N GLU A 318 -7.06 0.75 0.31
CA GLU A 318 -6.53 2.02 0.83
C GLU A 318 -5.01 2.11 0.62
N LEU A 319 -4.58 3.22 0.03
CA LEU A 319 -3.18 3.58 -0.06
C LEU A 319 -2.62 3.93 1.31
N ARG A 320 -1.32 3.69 1.50
CA ARG A 320 -0.62 3.94 2.75
C ARG A 320 0.44 4.99 2.53
N ASP A 321 0.45 5.97 3.41
CA ASP A 321 1.58 6.88 3.60
C ASP A 321 2.72 6.05 4.24
N ALA A 322 3.63 5.58 3.39
CA ALA A 322 4.67 4.63 3.77
C ALA A 322 5.82 5.33 4.50
N ASN A 323 6.11 6.55 4.08
CA ASN A 323 7.13 7.41 4.67
C ASN A 323 6.60 8.15 5.91
N ASP A 324 5.29 8.14 6.14
CA ASP A 324 4.59 8.67 7.32
C ASP A 324 4.70 10.21 7.50
N ASP A 325 4.79 10.97 6.40
CA ASP A 325 4.89 12.44 6.40
C ASP A 325 3.52 13.15 6.42
N GLY A 326 2.43 12.39 6.34
CA GLY A 326 1.06 12.88 6.31
C GLY A 326 0.56 13.25 4.92
N ARG A 327 1.30 12.91 3.87
CA ARG A 327 0.97 13.14 2.47
C ARG A 327 1.25 11.86 1.68
N LEU A 328 0.79 11.80 0.43
CA LEU A 328 1.23 10.77 -0.51
C LEU A 328 2.10 11.40 -1.58
N VAL A 329 3.32 10.88 -1.73
CA VAL A 329 4.09 11.10 -2.96
C VAL A 329 3.69 10.08 -4.03
N PHE A 330 4.08 10.33 -5.29
CA PHE A 330 3.74 9.45 -6.40
C PHE A 330 4.11 7.97 -6.16
N GLU A 331 5.25 7.68 -5.52
CA GLU A 331 5.64 6.29 -5.22
C GLU A 331 4.68 5.59 -4.25
N GLU A 332 4.05 6.34 -3.34
CA GLU A 332 3.06 5.81 -2.38
C GLU A 332 1.66 5.73 -2.99
N PHE A 333 1.43 6.45 -4.09
CA PHE A 333 0.19 6.39 -4.85
C PHE A 333 0.07 5.14 -5.74
N LEU A 334 1.17 4.45 -5.96
CA LEU A 334 1.19 3.25 -6.79
C LEU A 334 0.58 2.06 -6.06
N HIS A 335 -0.19 1.29 -6.83
CA HIS A 335 -0.75 0.04 -6.37
C HIS A 335 0.06 -1.14 -6.93
N ASP A 336 0.08 -2.23 -6.17
CA ASP A 336 0.71 -3.50 -6.54
C ASP A 336 2.19 -3.30 -6.97
N ASP A 337 2.60 -3.91 -8.09
CA ASP A 337 3.94 -3.80 -8.70
C ASP A 337 4.16 -2.52 -9.52
N GLY A 338 3.18 -1.61 -9.54
CA GLY A 338 3.22 -0.39 -10.34
C GLY A 338 3.09 -0.65 -11.85
N GLN A 339 2.48 -1.76 -12.29
CA GLN A 339 2.33 -2.11 -13.71
C GLN A 339 1.74 -0.99 -14.59
N TYR A 340 0.68 -0.31 -14.11
CA TYR A 340 -0.02 0.75 -14.85
C TYR A 340 0.48 2.15 -14.45
N ARG A 341 1.81 2.30 -14.39
CA ARG A 341 2.48 3.46 -13.77
C ARG A 341 2.15 4.79 -14.44
N LEU A 342 1.98 4.80 -15.76
CA LEU A 342 1.69 6.04 -16.50
C LEU A 342 0.23 6.47 -16.30
N LEU A 343 -0.71 5.52 -16.21
CA LEU A 343 -2.08 5.81 -15.81
C LEU A 343 -2.15 6.39 -14.40
N ALA A 344 -1.46 5.76 -13.44
CA ALA A 344 -1.40 6.24 -12.06
C ALA A 344 -0.78 7.65 -11.99
N TRP A 345 0.21 7.95 -12.82
CA TRP A 345 0.81 9.29 -12.91
C TRP A 345 -0.20 10.34 -13.38
N GLU A 346 -0.97 10.04 -14.42
CA GLU A 346 -2.02 10.94 -14.91
C GLU A 346 -3.12 11.18 -13.87
N TYR A 347 -3.46 10.17 -13.08
CA TYR A 347 -4.39 10.33 -11.97
C TYR A 347 -3.82 11.15 -10.83
N PHE A 348 -2.58 10.88 -10.42
CA PHE A 348 -1.88 11.63 -9.38
C PHE A 348 -1.84 13.13 -9.71
N GLN A 349 -1.46 13.48 -10.93
CA GLN A 349 -1.41 14.88 -11.39
C GLN A 349 -2.79 15.55 -11.47
N ARG A 350 -3.85 14.78 -11.72
CA ARG A 350 -5.23 15.29 -11.74
C ARG A 350 -5.79 15.53 -10.34
N LEU A 351 -5.36 14.73 -9.38
CA LEU A 351 -5.80 14.81 -7.98
C LEU A 351 -5.01 15.86 -7.19
N ASP A 352 -3.77 16.14 -7.59
CA ASP A 352 -2.92 17.20 -7.03
C ASP A 352 -3.38 18.58 -7.51
N TRP A 353 -4.46 19.09 -6.91
CA TRP A 353 -5.10 20.35 -7.33
C TRP A 353 -4.24 21.56 -7.02
N ASN A 354 -3.44 21.48 -5.96
CA ASN A 354 -2.56 22.57 -5.55
C ASN A 354 -1.20 22.55 -6.30
N ALA A 355 -0.93 21.48 -7.05
CA ALA A 355 0.29 21.23 -7.82
C ALA A 355 1.58 21.22 -6.97
N ASP A 356 1.50 20.76 -5.71
CA ASP A 356 2.63 20.66 -4.79
C ASP A 356 3.38 19.31 -4.89
N SER A 357 3.02 18.48 -5.87
CA SER A 357 3.59 17.16 -6.15
C SER A 357 3.36 16.14 -5.03
N GLN A 358 2.38 16.38 -4.17
CA GLN A 358 1.93 15.49 -3.10
C GLN A 358 0.40 15.47 -3.08
N LEU A 359 -0.21 14.45 -2.47
CA LEU A 359 -1.65 14.42 -2.21
C LEU A 359 -1.90 14.51 -0.71
N ASP A 360 -2.74 15.45 -0.30
CA ASP A 360 -3.25 15.51 1.07
C ASP A 360 -4.68 14.93 1.21
N PHE A 361 -5.22 14.90 2.44
CA PHE A 361 -6.53 14.31 2.73
C PHE A 361 -7.71 15.01 2.05
N GLY A 362 -7.53 16.25 1.60
CA GLY A 362 -8.49 16.99 0.79
C GLY A 362 -8.49 16.54 -0.68
N GLU A 363 -7.37 16.03 -1.17
CA GLU A 363 -7.16 15.64 -2.56
C GLU A 363 -7.36 14.14 -2.80
N PHE A 364 -7.00 13.29 -1.83
CA PHE A 364 -7.17 11.84 -1.96
C PHE A 364 -7.32 11.13 -0.60
N PRO A 365 -8.10 10.03 -0.53
CA PRO A 365 -8.22 9.26 0.70
C PRO A 365 -7.05 8.27 0.84
N PHE A 366 -6.35 8.32 1.97
CA PHE A 366 -5.29 7.38 2.30
C PHE A 366 -5.18 7.14 3.81
N ARG A 367 -4.44 6.10 4.18
CA ARG A 367 -4.21 5.71 5.57
C ARG A 367 -2.83 6.17 6.02
N THR A 368 -2.80 6.98 7.08
CA THR A 368 -1.58 7.33 7.82
C THR A 368 -1.34 6.35 8.95
N ARG A 369 -0.07 6.17 9.33
CA ARG A 369 0.27 5.37 10.50
C ARG A 369 -0.26 6.09 11.75
N GLN A 370 -0.89 5.35 12.66
CA GLN A 370 -1.14 5.95 13.98
C GLN A 370 0.14 5.94 14.82
N PRO A 371 0.43 7.03 15.53
CA PRO A 371 1.56 7.07 16.45
C PRO A 371 1.46 5.94 17.48
N ASP A 372 2.61 5.34 17.78
CA ASP A 372 2.75 4.40 18.88
C ASP A 372 2.29 5.07 20.18
N ALA A 373 1.67 4.27 21.04
CA ALA A 373 1.24 4.71 22.36
C ALA A 373 1.54 3.62 23.38
N LEU A 374 1.65 4.04 24.63
CA LEU A 374 1.82 3.19 25.78
C LEU A 374 0.45 2.78 26.32
N PHE A 375 0.23 1.49 26.45
CA PHE A 375 -0.99 0.88 26.98
C PHE A 375 -0.70 0.12 28.26
N THR A 376 -1.75 -0.10 29.04
CA THR A 376 -1.74 -1.04 30.17
C THR A 376 -2.76 -2.13 29.93
N ILE A 377 -2.42 -3.36 30.29
CA ILE A 377 -3.32 -4.51 30.34
C ILE A 377 -3.08 -5.30 31.63
N ARG A 378 -4.14 -5.80 32.25
CA ARG A 378 -4.00 -6.63 33.46
C ARG A 378 -3.44 -8.00 33.11
N GLN A 379 -2.84 -8.66 34.09
CA GLN A 379 -2.26 -9.99 33.93
C GLN A 379 -3.23 -11.09 33.48
N ASP A 380 -4.54 -10.86 33.57
CA ASP A 380 -5.61 -11.75 33.12
C ASP A 380 -6.12 -11.42 31.71
N GLY A 381 -5.53 -10.42 31.05
CA GLY A 381 -5.92 -9.92 29.74
C GLY A 381 -7.03 -8.86 29.76
N THR A 382 -7.53 -8.46 30.93
CA THR A 382 -8.59 -7.44 31.00
C THR A 382 -8.02 -6.02 31.07
N GLY A 383 -8.85 -5.02 30.75
CA GLY A 383 -8.52 -3.62 31.01
C GLY A 383 -7.46 -3.02 30.09
N TRP A 384 -7.37 -3.48 28.84
CA TRP A 384 -6.61 -2.81 27.79
C TRP A 384 -7.04 -1.34 27.69
N ARG A 385 -6.12 -0.43 27.99
CA ARG A 385 -6.36 1.02 27.91
C ARG A 385 -5.09 1.77 27.57
N ARG A 386 -5.22 2.87 26.83
CA ARG A 386 -4.12 3.80 26.54
C ARG A 386 -3.75 4.54 27.82
N LEU A 387 -2.49 4.46 28.23
CA LEU A 387 -1.92 5.19 29.35
C LEU A 387 -1.37 6.54 28.89
N TRP A 388 -0.59 6.54 27.80
CA TRP A 388 0.11 7.73 27.35
C TRP A 388 0.43 7.67 25.85
N GLN A 389 0.43 8.84 25.20
CA GLN A 389 0.84 9.00 23.81
C GLN A 389 1.58 10.34 23.68
N PRO A 390 2.85 10.36 23.28
CA PRO A 390 3.60 11.61 23.14
C PRO A 390 3.05 12.45 21.97
N ALA A 391 2.81 13.74 22.21
CA ALA A 391 2.42 14.66 21.14
C ALA A 391 3.64 14.97 20.25
N GLY A 392 3.49 14.83 18.93
CA GLY A 392 4.55 15.15 17.96
C GLY A 392 5.64 14.06 17.80
N TYR A 393 5.46 12.89 18.43
CA TYR A 393 6.33 11.73 18.26
C TYR A 393 5.49 10.57 17.74
N ARG A 394 6.06 9.78 16.82
CA ARG A 394 5.34 8.68 16.17
C ARG A 394 5.79 7.29 16.60
N ASP A 395 7.06 7.12 16.98
CA ASP A 395 7.56 5.84 17.46
C ASP A 395 7.88 5.86 18.95
N LEU A 396 7.56 4.75 19.60
CA LEU A 396 7.95 4.44 20.97
C LEU A 396 8.75 3.14 20.99
N GLU A 397 9.75 3.07 21.86
CA GLU A 397 10.58 1.88 22.03
C GLU A 397 10.95 1.73 23.52
N SER A 398 11.22 0.50 23.94
CA SER A 398 11.85 0.14 25.21
C SER A 398 11.21 0.76 26.44
N VAL A 399 10.15 0.12 26.93
CA VAL A 399 9.49 0.47 28.19
C VAL A 399 10.14 -0.26 29.37
N ALA A 400 10.38 0.46 30.47
CA ALA A 400 10.89 -0.11 31.71
C ALA A 400 10.23 0.53 32.95
N VAL A 401 9.83 -0.28 33.93
CA VAL A 401 9.21 0.18 35.18
C VAL A 401 10.23 0.20 36.30
N SER A 402 10.20 1.24 37.14
CA SER A 402 11.08 1.34 38.32
C SER A 402 10.79 0.23 39.34
N PRO A 403 11.76 -0.14 40.20
CA PRO A 403 11.58 -1.21 41.18
C PRO A 403 10.43 -0.99 42.17
N ASP A 404 10.12 0.27 42.51
CA ASP A 404 8.98 0.66 43.35
C ASP A 404 7.65 0.77 42.58
N GLY A 405 7.69 0.59 41.27
CA GLY A 405 6.57 0.68 40.36
C GLY A 405 6.16 2.10 40.00
N GLN A 406 6.69 3.15 40.62
CA GLN A 406 6.15 4.51 40.52
C GLN A 406 6.49 5.25 39.22
N LEU A 407 7.60 4.87 38.58
CA LEU A 407 8.12 5.54 37.39
C LEU A 407 8.17 4.58 36.21
N ILE A 408 7.98 5.14 35.02
CA ILE A 408 8.05 4.43 33.75
C ILE A 408 9.06 5.17 32.87
N ALA A 409 10.08 4.47 32.40
CA ALA A 409 11.01 4.97 31.40
C ALA A 409 10.60 4.45 30.02
N CYS A 410 10.65 5.30 29.01
CA CYS A 410 10.40 4.93 27.62
C CYS A 410 11.24 5.78 26.66
N VAL A 411 11.53 5.24 25.49
CA VAL A 411 12.24 5.94 24.42
C VAL A 411 11.21 6.39 23.39
N ARG A 412 11.31 7.64 22.95
CA ARG A 412 10.53 8.17 21.81
C ARG A 412 11.46 8.63 20.69
N TRP A 413 11.00 8.54 19.46
CA TRP A 413 11.79 8.96 18.31
C TRP A 413 11.17 10.16 17.60
N LYS A 414 12.03 11.15 17.34
CA LYS A 414 11.69 12.27 16.47
C LYS A 414 12.20 11.96 15.06
N ARG A 415 11.29 11.90 14.10
CA ARG A 415 11.66 11.77 12.68
C ARG A 415 11.92 13.16 12.13
N GLY A 416 13.16 13.44 11.70
CA GLY A 416 13.51 14.68 11.01
C GLY A 416 13.18 14.59 9.52
N GLU A 417 13.05 15.75 8.85
CA GLU A 417 12.87 15.88 7.38
C GLU A 417 14.00 15.21 6.58
N ASN A 418 15.17 14.96 7.20
CA ASN A 418 16.23 14.13 6.66
C ASN A 418 16.38 12.86 7.53
N ALA A 419 16.03 11.71 6.97
CA ALA A 419 16.03 10.39 7.62
C ALA A 419 17.39 9.94 8.22
N MET A 420 18.47 10.72 8.06
CA MET A 420 19.81 10.39 8.56
C MET A 420 20.06 10.82 10.02
N GLU A 421 19.22 11.69 10.61
CA GLU A 421 19.35 12.10 12.02
C GLU A 421 18.09 11.73 12.84
N THR A 422 17.90 10.45 13.10
CA THR A 422 16.89 9.98 14.07
C THR A 422 17.39 10.29 15.49
N ALA A 423 16.79 11.29 16.14
CA ALA A 423 17.09 11.62 17.54
C ALA A 423 16.16 10.80 18.47
N SER A 424 16.72 9.79 19.14
CA SER A 424 16.04 9.09 20.23
C SER A 424 16.04 9.96 21.50
N GLU A 425 14.93 10.05 22.19
CA GLU A 425 14.78 10.77 23.46
C GLU A 425 14.30 9.82 24.57
N LEU A 426 15.03 9.78 25.68
CA LEU A 426 14.69 9.01 26.87
C LEU A 426 13.82 9.86 27.81
N CYS A 427 12.59 9.40 28.04
CA CYS A 427 11.59 10.07 28.87
C CYS A 427 11.29 9.25 30.12
N VAL A 428 10.92 9.94 31.20
CA VAL A 428 10.41 9.31 32.43
C VAL A 428 9.02 9.88 32.74
N LEU A 429 8.07 8.98 32.97
CA LEU A 429 6.68 9.23 33.29
C LEU A 429 6.36 8.72 34.71
N ASP A 430 5.29 9.23 35.31
CA ASP A 430 4.65 8.57 36.45
C ASP A 430 3.70 7.44 36.03
N ARG A 431 3.12 6.72 37.01
CA ARG A 431 2.15 5.63 36.77
C ARG A 431 0.88 6.07 36.05
N GLU A 432 0.55 7.36 36.10
CA GLU A 432 -0.61 7.96 35.45
C GLU A 432 -0.29 8.45 34.01
N GLY A 433 0.97 8.33 33.58
CA GLY A 433 1.42 8.75 32.25
C GLY A 433 1.74 10.24 32.13
N ARG A 434 1.93 10.95 33.25
CA ARG A 434 2.42 12.35 33.22
C ARG A 434 3.92 12.35 33.04
N GLU A 435 4.41 13.14 32.08
CA GLU A 435 5.85 13.31 31.84
C GLU A 435 6.48 14.09 32.99
N LEU A 436 7.53 13.52 33.59
CA LEU A 436 8.25 14.10 34.72
C LEU A 436 9.64 14.59 34.32
N HIS A 437 10.37 13.80 33.54
CA HIS A 437 11.76 14.10 33.17
C HIS A 437 12.05 13.77 31.70
N MET A 438 12.86 14.62 31.06
CA MET A 438 13.49 14.40 29.77
C MET A 438 14.99 14.24 29.98
N LEU A 439 15.53 13.06 29.72
CA LEU A 439 16.93 12.71 30.00
C LEU A 439 17.84 12.83 28.76
N GLY A 440 17.30 13.34 27.66
CA GLY A 440 18.02 13.54 26.39
C GLY A 440 18.23 12.22 25.64
N SER A 441 19.32 12.13 24.86
CA SER A 441 19.58 10.93 24.05
C SER A 441 19.84 9.70 24.89
N GLY A 442 19.11 8.61 24.62
CA GLY A 442 19.29 7.30 25.26
C GLY A 442 18.35 6.25 24.67
N ARG A 443 18.77 4.97 24.70
CA ARG A 443 17.99 3.81 24.24
C ARG A 443 18.06 2.65 25.24
N SER A 444 17.11 1.73 25.16
CA SER A 444 17.04 0.51 25.98
C SER A 444 17.22 0.77 27.49
N PRO A 445 16.40 1.65 28.11
CA PRO A 445 16.51 1.96 29.53
C PRO A 445 16.27 0.73 30.40
N SER A 446 17.06 0.61 31.46
CA SER A 446 16.87 -0.35 32.56
C SER A 446 17.12 0.36 33.88
N TRP A 447 16.21 0.22 34.84
CA TRP A 447 16.36 0.90 36.13
C TRP A 447 17.47 0.31 36.98
N THR A 448 18.20 1.17 37.68
CA THR A 448 19.05 0.70 38.77
C THR A 448 18.17 0.14 39.90
N PRO A 449 18.68 -0.81 40.70
CA PRO A 449 17.93 -1.39 41.82
C PRO A 449 17.45 -0.35 42.85
N SER A 450 18.17 0.77 42.96
CA SER A 450 17.80 1.91 43.80
C SER A 450 16.61 2.73 43.27
N GLY A 451 16.25 2.61 41.99
CA GLY A 451 15.25 3.45 41.33
C GLY A 451 15.65 4.91 41.09
N LEU A 452 16.90 5.29 41.40
CA LEU A 452 17.38 6.68 41.30
C LEU A 452 18.03 7.03 39.96
N SER A 453 18.37 6.02 39.16
CA SER A 453 19.04 6.16 37.87
C SER A 453 18.62 5.06 36.90
N LEU A 454 18.97 5.24 35.62
CA LEU A 454 18.75 4.32 34.52
C LEU A 454 20.10 3.95 33.89
N VAL A 455 20.29 2.68 33.54
CA VAL A 455 21.30 2.27 32.57
C VAL A 455 20.66 2.36 31.18
N CYS A 456 21.37 2.97 30.23
CA CYS A 456 20.90 3.08 28.85
C CYS A 456 22.07 3.12 27.87
N ARG A 457 21.79 2.80 26.61
CA ARG A 457 22.71 2.99 25.49
C ARG A 457 22.65 4.44 25.04
N ARG A 458 23.79 5.12 24.96
CA ARG A 458 23.93 6.49 24.44
C ARG A 458 24.95 6.51 23.31
N ARG A 459 24.68 7.30 22.27
CA ARG A 459 25.63 7.52 21.17
C ARG A 459 26.41 8.80 21.42
N THR A 460 27.74 8.68 21.57
CA THR A 460 28.64 9.82 21.80
C THR A 460 29.79 9.75 20.78
N GLN A 461 30.03 10.83 20.02
CA GLN A 461 31.06 10.88 18.96
C GLN A 461 31.02 9.70 17.98
N GLY A 462 29.81 9.23 17.61
CA GLY A 462 29.61 8.11 16.69
C GLY A 462 29.80 6.72 17.30
N GLN A 463 30.10 6.61 18.60
CA GLN A 463 30.23 5.34 19.31
C GLN A 463 29.05 5.09 20.24
N ASP A 464 28.58 3.84 20.30
CA ASP A 464 27.55 3.41 21.24
C ASP A 464 28.19 2.98 22.57
N LEU A 465 27.75 3.62 23.65
CA LEU A 465 28.27 3.46 25.00
C LEU A 465 27.12 3.12 25.95
N VAL A 466 27.39 2.29 26.95
CA VAL A 466 26.45 2.04 28.05
C VAL A 466 26.73 3.04 29.15
N SER A 467 25.73 3.84 29.50
CA SER A 467 25.83 4.91 30.49
C SER A 467 24.77 4.78 31.58
N THR A 468 25.12 5.12 32.81
CA THR A 468 24.14 5.44 33.86
C THR A 468 23.69 6.87 33.65
N VAL A 469 22.40 7.14 33.75
CA VAL A 469 21.79 8.47 33.72
C VAL A 469 20.90 8.63 34.94
N SER A 470 21.17 9.62 35.78
CA SER A 470 20.29 9.98 36.91
C SER A 470 19.09 10.79 36.45
N LEU A 471 18.07 10.90 37.31
CA LEU A 471 16.83 11.64 37.01
C LEU A 471 17.03 13.16 36.80
N ASP A 472 18.15 13.72 37.25
CA ASP A 472 18.55 15.10 36.96
C ASP A 472 19.33 15.26 35.63
N GLY A 473 19.49 14.17 34.88
CA GLY A 473 20.13 14.15 33.56
C GLY A 473 21.65 13.99 33.58
N GLN A 474 22.28 13.87 34.76
CA GLN A 474 23.72 13.58 34.82
C GLN A 474 24.01 12.17 34.32
N ALA A 475 25.06 12.03 33.52
CA ALA A 475 25.42 10.75 32.92
C ALA A 475 26.87 10.37 33.16
N ALA A 476 27.10 9.08 33.41
CA ALA A 476 28.43 8.50 33.56
C ALA A 476 28.54 7.24 32.70
N ILE A 477 29.63 7.11 31.95
CA ILE A 477 29.92 5.92 31.14
C ILE A 477 30.26 4.77 32.08
N ILE A 478 29.63 3.61 31.87
CA ILE A 478 29.88 2.39 32.64
C ILE A 478 30.68 1.39 31.81
N GLU A 479 30.36 1.24 30.52
CA GLU A 479 30.98 0.26 29.62
C GLU A 479 31.07 0.79 28.18
N GLN A 480 32.13 0.40 27.48
CA GLN A 480 32.34 0.71 26.07
C GLN A 480 31.98 -0.51 25.19
N PHE A 481 31.47 -0.28 23.97
CA PHE A 481 31.25 -1.30 22.92
C PHE A 481 30.15 -2.36 23.20
N GLN A 482 29.16 -2.03 24.03
CA GLN A 482 28.02 -2.91 24.35
C GLN A 482 26.70 -2.29 23.87
N TYR A 483 25.73 -3.13 23.50
CA TYR A 483 24.47 -2.70 22.92
C TYR A 483 23.39 -2.45 23.99
N ASN A 484 23.37 -3.26 25.05
CA ASN A 484 22.41 -3.11 26.14
C ASN A 484 23.00 -3.65 27.45
N ALA A 485 22.54 -3.14 28.59
CA ALA A 485 22.90 -3.66 29.90
C ALA A 485 21.74 -3.54 30.90
N VAL A 486 21.54 -4.58 31.71
CA VAL A 486 20.41 -4.70 32.65
C VAL A 486 20.88 -5.24 34.00
N TRP A 487 20.43 -4.60 35.07
CA TRP A 487 20.70 -5.05 36.44
C TRP A 487 19.84 -6.26 36.80
N SER A 488 20.40 -7.17 37.57
CA SER A 488 19.62 -8.22 38.23
C SER A 488 18.62 -7.59 39.20
N PRO A 489 17.48 -8.24 39.49
CA PRO A 489 16.43 -7.66 40.34
C PRO A 489 16.90 -7.29 41.74
N ASP A 490 17.88 -8.03 42.27
CA ASP A 490 18.51 -7.81 43.58
C ASP A 490 19.67 -6.79 43.53
N GLY A 491 20.07 -6.34 42.34
CA GLY A 491 21.20 -5.44 42.14
C GLY A 491 22.58 -6.03 42.32
N SER A 492 22.68 -7.35 42.52
CA SER A 492 23.98 -8.00 42.76
C SER A 492 24.79 -8.16 41.48
N LYS A 493 24.17 -8.10 40.29
CA LYS A 493 24.81 -8.36 39.00
C LYS A 493 24.36 -7.38 37.91
N LEU A 494 25.27 -7.07 36.99
CA LEU A 494 24.97 -6.35 35.74
C LEU A 494 25.25 -7.28 34.57
N ALA A 495 24.22 -7.59 33.79
CA ALA A 495 24.38 -8.28 32.50
C ALA A 495 24.53 -7.25 31.39
N SER A 496 25.42 -7.50 30.43
CA SER A 496 25.65 -6.68 29.26
C SER A 496 25.73 -7.56 28.02
N ILE A 497 25.04 -7.16 26.96
CA ILE A 497 25.05 -7.85 25.67
C ILE A 497 25.52 -6.92 24.55
N GLY A 498 26.36 -7.43 23.66
CA GLY A 498 27.07 -6.60 22.69
C GLY A 498 27.74 -7.39 21.58
N ARG A 499 28.62 -6.72 20.82
CA ARG A 499 29.44 -7.36 19.78
C ARG A 499 30.30 -8.51 20.28
N MET A 500 30.57 -8.52 21.59
CA MET A 500 31.50 -9.41 22.26
C MET A 500 30.79 -10.49 23.09
N GLY A 501 29.52 -10.79 22.79
CA GLY A 501 28.74 -11.80 23.49
C GLY A 501 28.00 -11.26 24.72
N LEU A 502 27.51 -12.18 25.56
CA LEU A 502 26.86 -11.89 26.83
C LEU A 502 27.90 -11.94 27.96
N ARG A 503 27.94 -10.87 28.75
CA ARG A 503 28.87 -10.72 29.87
C ARG A 503 28.12 -10.35 31.14
N ILE A 504 28.63 -10.79 32.28
CA ILE A 504 28.06 -10.48 33.59
C ILE A 504 29.17 -10.05 34.54
N ARG A 505 28.92 -9.03 35.34
CA ARG A 505 29.77 -8.65 36.47
C ARG A 505 28.96 -8.59 37.76
N ASP A 506 29.65 -8.77 38.88
CA ASP A 506 29.09 -8.48 40.20
C ASP A 506 28.98 -6.95 40.42
N GLY A 507 28.04 -6.52 41.27
CA GLY A 507 27.47 -5.16 41.32
C GLY A 507 28.35 -3.99 41.77
N GLY A 508 29.67 -4.07 41.57
CA GLY A 508 30.64 -2.99 41.78
C GLY A 508 31.39 -2.61 40.49
N PRO A 509 32.28 -1.60 40.55
CA PRO A 509 33.27 -1.39 39.49
C PRO A 509 34.19 -2.62 39.43
N GLY A 510 34.29 -3.25 38.26
CA GLY A 510 35.07 -4.47 38.06
C GLY A 510 34.99 -4.97 36.62
N GLU A 511 35.82 -5.95 36.28
CA GLU A 511 35.82 -6.55 34.93
C GLU A 511 34.59 -7.42 34.69
N LEU A 512 34.05 -7.36 33.47
CA LEU A 512 32.96 -8.19 33.00
C LEU A 512 33.45 -9.61 32.71
N ASN A 513 32.93 -10.61 33.43
CA ASN A 513 33.18 -12.01 33.13
C ASN A 513 32.37 -12.41 31.88
N ILE A 514 33.03 -13.10 30.95
CA ILE A 514 32.37 -13.62 29.75
C ILE A 514 31.58 -14.87 30.16
N ILE A 515 30.25 -14.79 30.02
CA ILE A 515 29.32 -15.90 30.33
C ILE A 515 28.93 -16.64 29.06
N PHE A 516 28.86 -15.90 27.94
CA PHE A 516 28.53 -16.43 26.62
C PHE A 516 29.38 -15.71 25.57
N ASP A 517 30.49 -16.32 25.18
CA ASP A 517 31.41 -15.71 24.22
C ASP A 517 30.86 -15.76 22.78
N ARG A 518 31.20 -14.76 21.97
CA ARG A 518 30.80 -14.66 20.55
C ARG A 518 31.21 -15.90 19.75
N GLU A 519 32.41 -16.42 19.97
CA GLU A 519 32.92 -17.59 19.25
C GLU A 519 32.57 -18.92 19.93
N GLY A 520 32.10 -18.87 21.19
CA GLY A 520 31.83 -20.04 22.02
C GLY A 520 30.38 -20.48 22.08
N HIS A 521 29.45 -19.77 21.43
CA HIS A 521 28.02 -20.04 21.51
C HIS A 521 27.39 -20.65 20.25
N PRO A 522 26.29 -21.43 20.37
CA PRO A 522 25.69 -22.14 19.24
C PRO A 522 24.82 -21.29 18.29
N PHE A 523 24.62 -20.00 18.58
CA PHE A 523 23.81 -19.09 17.77
C PHE A 523 24.67 -18.32 16.75
N GLY A 524 24.06 -17.88 15.65
CA GLY A 524 24.72 -17.05 14.65
C GLY A 524 24.96 -15.61 15.15
N SER A 525 24.02 -15.07 15.94
CA SER A 525 24.21 -13.79 16.64
C SER A 525 23.31 -13.67 17.88
N LEU A 526 23.68 -12.78 18.80
CA LEU A 526 22.86 -12.40 19.94
C LEU A 526 22.15 -11.06 19.67
N GLY A 527 20.87 -10.98 20.03
CA GLY A 527 20.07 -9.76 19.92
C GLY A 527 20.30 -8.78 21.07
N GLU A 528 19.69 -7.60 20.98
CA GLU A 528 19.87 -6.51 21.96
C GLU A 528 18.91 -6.61 23.17
N HIS A 529 17.86 -7.44 23.09
CA HIS A 529 16.84 -7.56 24.13
C HIS A 529 17.18 -8.67 25.12
N ILE A 530 17.37 -8.30 26.39
CA ILE A 530 17.71 -9.20 27.50
C ILE A 530 16.89 -8.84 28.74
N CYS A 531 16.49 -9.84 29.51
CA CYS A 531 15.89 -9.62 30.84
C CYS A 531 16.29 -10.72 31.82
N TRP A 532 16.36 -10.35 33.10
CA TRP A 532 16.63 -11.28 34.18
C TRP A 532 15.35 -11.99 34.63
N SER A 533 15.51 -13.25 35.00
CA SER A 533 14.57 -13.93 35.88
C SER A 533 14.50 -13.24 37.25
N PRO A 534 13.36 -13.32 37.96
CA PRO A 534 13.18 -12.65 39.25
C PRO A 534 14.13 -13.10 40.35
N ASP A 535 14.63 -14.35 40.26
CA ASP A 535 15.58 -14.93 41.21
C ASP A 535 17.05 -14.62 40.87
N GLY A 536 17.31 -13.94 39.75
CA GLY A 536 18.65 -13.58 39.29
C GLY A 536 19.48 -14.77 38.79
N ARG A 537 18.87 -15.94 38.54
CA ARG A 537 19.59 -17.14 38.11
C ARG A 537 19.67 -17.29 36.60
N TRP A 538 18.63 -16.87 35.89
CA TRP A 538 18.49 -17.00 34.45
C TRP A 538 18.40 -15.65 33.76
N LEU A 539 18.88 -15.61 32.51
CA LEU A 539 18.65 -14.52 31.56
C LEU A 539 17.80 -15.05 30.40
N CYS A 540 16.78 -14.30 29.99
CA CYS A 540 16.09 -14.52 28.73
C CYS A 540 16.59 -13.53 27.68
N LEU A 541 16.86 -14.03 26.49
CA LEU A 541 17.39 -13.23 25.39
C LEU A 541 16.84 -13.69 24.04
N ARG A 542 16.81 -12.75 23.10
CA ARG A 542 16.58 -13.04 21.69
C ARG A 542 17.91 -13.34 21.01
N CYS A 543 17.97 -14.42 20.23
CA CYS A 543 19.12 -14.81 19.42
C CYS A 543 18.70 -15.02 17.95
N GLU A 544 19.67 -15.05 17.05
CA GLU A 544 19.51 -15.55 15.69
C GLU A 544 20.24 -16.89 15.55
N GLY A 545 19.53 -17.93 15.12
CA GLY A 545 20.10 -19.24 14.82
C GLY A 545 20.98 -19.22 13.56
N ASN A 546 21.73 -20.29 13.32
CA ASN A 546 22.55 -20.43 12.11
C ASN A 546 21.73 -20.53 10.81
N ASP A 547 20.43 -20.80 10.94
CA ASP A 547 19.44 -20.79 9.86
C ASP A 547 18.79 -19.40 9.65
N HIS A 548 19.34 -18.36 10.28
CA HIS A 548 18.85 -16.98 10.28
C HIS A 548 17.46 -16.78 10.92
N LYS A 549 16.93 -17.81 11.61
CA LYS A 549 15.66 -17.69 12.34
C LYS A 549 15.89 -17.06 13.71
N GLN A 550 14.94 -16.24 14.15
CA GLN A 550 14.95 -15.65 15.48
C GLN A 550 14.53 -16.70 16.51
N GLN A 551 15.18 -16.69 17.68
CA GLN A 551 14.97 -17.65 18.76
C GLN A 551 14.83 -16.92 20.10
N ILE A 552 13.92 -17.39 20.95
CA ILE A 552 13.81 -16.96 22.35
C ILE A 552 14.44 -18.04 23.23
N VAL A 553 15.46 -17.65 23.99
CA VAL A 553 16.26 -18.59 24.78
C VAL A 553 16.43 -18.12 26.21
N THR A 554 16.56 -19.08 27.13
CA THR A 554 17.00 -18.81 28.52
C THR A 554 18.35 -19.43 28.77
N VAL A 555 19.27 -18.67 29.36
CA VAL A 555 20.65 -19.08 29.66
C VAL A 555 20.90 -18.93 31.16
N ASP A 556 21.60 -19.89 31.75
CA ASP A 556 21.99 -19.81 33.16
C ASP A 556 23.05 -18.71 33.33
N ALA A 557 22.84 -17.80 34.29
CA ALA A 557 23.73 -16.68 34.52
C ALA A 557 25.10 -17.10 35.08
N GLY A 558 25.24 -18.35 35.53
CA GLY A 558 26.51 -18.92 35.97
C GLY A 558 27.48 -19.29 34.84
N GLY A 559 27.02 -19.41 33.59
CA GLY A 559 27.87 -19.81 32.45
C GLY A 559 27.15 -20.58 31.35
N ALA A 560 27.62 -20.44 30.10
CA ALA A 560 27.13 -21.21 28.95
C ALA A 560 27.17 -22.73 29.16
N GLU A 561 28.17 -23.20 29.91
CA GLU A 561 28.42 -24.60 30.23
C GLU A 561 27.36 -25.22 31.15
N LEU A 562 26.62 -24.40 31.90
CA LEU A 562 25.47 -24.84 32.69
C LEU A 562 24.21 -25.07 31.83
N GLY A 563 24.28 -24.66 30.56
CA GLY A 563 23.29 -24.93 29.54
C GLY A 563 22.36 -23.76 29.22
N PHE A 564 21.57 -23.95 28.17
CA PHE A 564 20.53 -23.03 27.72
C PHE A 564 19.31 -23.83 27.26
N ARG A 565 18.16 -23.16 27.16
CA ARG A 565 16.91 -23.73 26.64
C ARG A 565 16.35 -22.82 25.55
N ILE A 566 15.97 -23.40 24.42
CA ILE A 566 15.24 -22.71 23.34
C ILE A 566 13.76 -22.94 23.57
N HIS A 567 12.98 -21.86 23.63
CA HIS A 567 11.53 -21.90 23.88
C HIS A 567 10.69 -21.75 22.63
N ASP A 568 11.20 -21.03 21.63
CA ASP A 568 10.52 -20.83 20.35
C ASP A 568 11.50 -20.41 19.26
N THR A 569 11.16 -20.70 18.01
CA THR A 569 11.90 -20.34 16.79
C THR A 569 10.93 -19.72 15.79
N MET A 570 11.23 -18.52 15.28
CA MET A 570 10.34 -17.78 14.39
C MET A 570 11.07 -17.00 13.28
N GLU A 571 10.32 -16.72 12.21
CA GLU A 571 10.80 -15.90 11.09
C GLU A 571 11.01 -14.43 11.51
N LYS A 572 10.08 -13.86 12.28
CA LYS A 572 10.12 -12.46 12.72
C LYS A 572 9.65 -12.30 14.17
N SER A 573 10.44 -11.58 14.95
CA SER A 573 10.15 -11.15 16.32
C SER A 573 10.72 -9.74 16.54
N LEU A 574 10.01 -8.88 17.28
CA LEU A 574 10.41 -7.50 17.59
C LEU A 574 10.29 -7.21 19.10
N GLY A 575 10.96 -6.15 19.56
CA GLY A 575 10.82 -5.57 20.91
C GLY A 575 11.31 -6.41 22.08
N ASN A 576 11.11 -5.90 23.31
CA ASN A 576 11.67 -6.51 24.52
C ASN A 576 10.92 -7.75 25.01
N ILE A 577 11.63 -8.47 25.90
CA ILE A 577 11.17 -9.65 26.62
C ILE A 577 10.86 -9.22 28.06
N ALA A 578 9.67 -9.57 28.56
CA ALA A 578 9.24 -9.26 29.93
C ALA A 578 9.06 -10.53 30.75
N TRP A 579 9.96 -10.77 31.71
CA TRP A 579 9.80 -11.83 32.69
C TRP A 579 8.83 -11.39 33.78
N HIS A 580 7.81 -12.19 34.06
CA HIS A 580 6.85 -11.92 35.10
C HIS A 580 7.51 -12.02 36.49
N PRO A 581 7.23 -11.12 37.46
CA PRO A 581 7.90 -11.11 38.77
C PRO A 581 7.78 -12.39 39.61
N ARG A 582 6.79 -13.26 39.32
CA ARG A 582 6.66 -14.58 39.96
C ARG A 582 7.54 -15.67 39.34
N GLY A 583 8.20 -15.39 38.22
CA GLY A 583 9.08 -16.31 37.50
C GLY A 583 8.38 -17.28 36.55
N ASP A 584 7.05 -17.36 36.61
CA ASP A 584 6.22 -18.38 35.96
C ASP A 584 5.78 -18.05 34.53
N ARG A 585 6.09 -16.86 34.02
CA ARG A 585 5.69 -16.38 32.69
C ARG A 585 6.73 -15.48 32.06
N ILE A 586 6.91 -15.58 30.76
CA ILE A 586 7.68 -14.65 29.93
C ILE A 586 6.77 -14.16 28.80
N VAL A 587 6.75 -12.86 28.56
CA VAL A 587 6.02 -12.23 27.45
C VAL A 587 7.01 -11.66 26.44
N PHE A 588 6.73 -11.84 25.14
CA PHE A 588 7.54 -11.32 24.04
C PHE A 588 6.66 -11.10 22.80
N SER A 589 7.13 -10.34 21.80
CA SER A 589 6.37 -10.16 20.55
C SER A 589 6.82 -11.06 19.39
N LYS A 590 5.85 -11.56 18.63
CA LYS A 590 6.02 -12.46 17.47
C LYS A 590 5.01 -12.10 16.39
N PHE A 591 5.38 -12.27 15.12
CA PHE A 591 4.43 -12.10 14.02
C PHE A 591 3.33 -13.16 14.11
N CYS A 592 2.07 -12.73 14.08
CA CYS A 592 0.89 -13.58 14.09
C CYS A 592 0.32 -13.66 12.66
N PRO A 593 0.48 -14.80 11.94
CA PRO A 593 0.00 -14.94 10.56
C PRO A 593 -1.51 -14.71 10.43
N GLU A 594 -2.29 -15.22 11.38
CA GLU A 594 -3.76 -15.09 11.41
C GLU A 594 -4.22 -13.63 11.50
N ARG A 595 -3.43 -12.75 12.13
CA ARG A 595 -3.76 -11.33 12.30
C ARG A 595 -2.97 -10.41 11.35
N GLY A 596 -2.01 -10.97 10.60
CA GLY A 596 -1.12 -10.25 9.69
C GLY A 596 -0.24 -9.19 10.38
N ARG A 597 0.03 -9.31 11.68
CA ARG A 597 0.73 -8.27 12.46
C ARG A 597 1.48 -8.81 13.68
N MET A 598 2.30 -7.96 14.30
CA MET A 598 3.02 -8.29 15.54
C MET A 598 2.07 -8.34 16.73
N GLN A 599 2.17 -9.40 17.52
CA GLN A 599 1.36 -9.61 18.72
C GLN A 599 2.22 -10.15 19.86
N LEU A 600 1.75 -9.97 21.09
CA LEU A 600 2.38 -10.51 22.29
C LEU A 600 2.00 -11.98 22.50
N TYR A 601 3.00 -12.79 22.78
CA TYR A 601 2.87 -14.19 23.17
C TYR A 601 3.46 -14.39 24.56
N GLU A 602 2.97 -15.40 25.27
CA GLU A 602 3.48 -15.80 26.58
C GLU A 602 3.78 -17.29 26.65
N PHE A 603 4.75 -17.67 27.48
CA PHE A 603 5.06 -19.06 27.82
C PHE A 603 5.57 -19.15 29.26
N ASN A 604 5.59 -20.38 29.81
CA ASN A 604 6.20 -20.66 31.10
C ASN A 604 7.64 -21.17 30.89
N PRO A 605 8.67 -20.54 31.46
CA PRO A 605 10.08 -20.89 31.18
C PRO A 605 10.50 -22.25 31.73
N ASP A 606 9.79 -22.78 32.74
CA ASP A 606 10.11 -24.09 33.31
C ASP A 606 9.47 -25.24 32.53
N ARG A 607 8.46 -24.95 31.71
CA ARG A 607 7.75 -25.93 30.87
C ARG A 607 8.27 -25.92 29.44
N ASN A 608 7.97 -26.99 28.71
CA ASN A 608 8.31 -27.14 27.29
C ASN A 608 7.08 -26.93 26.40
N ASP A 609 6.19 -26.02 26.82
CA ASP A 609 4.95 -25.71 26.11
C ASP A 609 5.23 -24.63 25.06
N SER A 610 4.59 -24.73 23.89
CA SER A 610 4.67 -23.68 22.88
C SER A 610 4.07 -22.36 23.39
N PRO A 611 4.64 -21.20 23.01
CA PRO A 611 4.06 -19.92 23.36
C PRO A 611 2.64 -19.76 22.85
N ARG A 612 1.78 -19.18 23.69
CA ARG A 612 0.38 -18.88 23.37
C ARG A 612 0.16 -17.37 23.29
N LEU A 613 -0.84 -16.94 22.54
CA LEU A 613 -1.17 -15.52 22.41
C LEU A 613 -1.55 -14.92 23.78
N PHE A 614 -0.98 -13.76 24.13
CA PHE A 614 -1.36 -13.05 25.36
C PHE A 614 -2.81 -12.54 25.25
N PRO A 615 -3.69 -12.84 26.23
CA PRO A 615 -5.11 -12.55 26.11
C PRO A 615 -5.42 -11.05 26.14
N GLY A 616 -6.48 -10.64 25.44
CA GLY A 616 -7.10 -9.32 25.55
C GLY A 616 -6.31 -8.13 24.99
N GLN A 617 -5.14 -8.36 24.41
CA GLN A 617 -4.45 -7.36 23.58
C GLN A 617 -5.29 -6.98 22.35
N ASP A 618 -5.13 -5.75 21.85
CA ASP A 618 -5.84 -5.30 20.65
C ASP A 618 -5.39 -6.10 19.41
N PRO A 619 -6.30 -6.84 18.74
CA PRO A 619 -5.97 -7.66 17.57
C PRO A 619 -5.68 -6.85 16.31
N HIS A 620 -6.02 -5.56 16.28
CA HIS A 620 -5.87 -4.69 15.11
C HIS A 620 -4.64 -3.79 15.20
N ARG A 621 -3.84 -3.88 16.27
CA ARG A 621 -2.63 -3.06 16.45
C ARG A 621 -1.36 -3.91 16.48
N HIS A 622 -0.24 -3.34 16.09
CA HIS A 622 1.08 -3.95 16.29
C HIS A 622 1.46 -3.80 17.76
N ASN A 623 1.53 -4.91 18.50
CA ASN A 623 1.92 -4.93 19.90
C ASN A 623 3.36 -5.46 19.98
N THR A 624 4.31 -4.59 20.25
CA THR A 624 5.74 -4.83 19.95
C THR A 624 6.63 -4.93 21.18
N ASP A 625 6.40 -4.10 22.20
CA ASP A 625 7.27 -4.02 23.39
C ASP A 625 6.44 -4.18 24.66
N SER A 626 7.02 -4.73 25.73
CA SER A 626 6.30 -4.93 26.98
C SER A 626 7.19 -4.93 28.23
N CYS A 627 6.61 -4.55 29.38
CA CYS A 627 7.27 -4.63 30.68
C CYS A 627 6.24 -4.82 31.80
N TRP A 628 6.48 -5.78 32.70
CA TRP A 628 5.62 -6.00 33.87
C TRP A 628 5.84 -4.94 34.94
N THR A 629 4.77 -4.55 35.63
CA THR A 629 4.90 -3.86 36.92
C THR A 629 5.54 -4.80 37.95
N PRO A 630 6.29 -4.28 38.94
CA PRO A 630 6.95 -5.12 39.95
C PRO A 630 6.00 -6.02 40.75
N ASP A 631 4.74 -5.62 40.90
CA ASP A 631 3.69 -6.42 41.55
C ASP A 631 3.11 -7.55 40.66
N GLY A 632 3.48 -7.60 39.38
CA GLY A 632 3.01 -8.58 38.40
C GLY A 632 1.52 -8.44 38.03
N THR A 633 0.85 -7.36 38.42
CA THR A 633 -0.59 -7.20 38.18
C THR A 633 -0.90 -6.61 36.81
N THR A 634 0.02 -5.82 36.26
CA THR A 634 -0.17 -5.04 35.04
C THR A 634 1.03 -5.20 34.11
N LEU A 635 0.75 -5.38 32.83
CA LEU A 635 1.73 -5.35 31.75
C LEU A 635 1.58 -4.02 31.01
N LEU A 636 2.67 -3.28 30.89
CA LEU A 636 2.76 -2.16 29.96
C LEU A 636 3.07 -2.69 28.57
N VAL A 637 2.46 -2.10 27.56
CA VAL A 637 2.60 -2.51 26.16
C VAL A 637 2.79 -1.29 25.28
N ILE A 638 3.84 -1.29 24.45
CA ILE A 638 3.93 -0.33 23.34
C ILE A 638 3.13 -0.93 22.18
N SER A 639 2.17 -0.14 21.70
CA SER A 639 1.26 -0.54 20.63
C SER A 639 1.09 0.59 19.63
N GLY A 640 1.27 0.29 18.34
CA GLY A 640 1.14 1.19 17.20
C GLY A 640 0.24 0.61 16.11
N ASP A 641 -0.09 1.41 15.10
CA ASP A 641 -0.92 0.96 13.98
C ASP A 641 -0.18 1.06 12.64
N TYR A 642 -0.36 0.06 11.76
CA TYR A 642 -0.01 0.08 10.34
C TYR A 642 -1.07 -0.67 9.53
#